data_AF-A0AAN7TRC4-F1
#
_entry.id   AF-A0AAN7TRC4-F1
#
_cell.length_a   1.000
_cell.length_b   1.000
_cell.length_c   1.000
_cell.angle_alpha   90.00
_cell.angle_beta   90.00
_cell.angle_gamma   90.00
#
_symmetry.space_group_name_H-M   'P 1'
#
loop_
_entity.id
_entity.type
_entity.pdbx_description
1 polymer ?
#
loop_
_entity_poly.entity_id
_entity_poly.type
_entity_poly.pdbx_seq_one_letter_code
_entity_poly.pdbx_strand_id
1 'polypeptide(L)'
;MKNFILILFLFSFLFLNNSIFVKSIPCKIAVLLSGDFSDLGYNYQFNEARVKTESILKLTDFSLYYKNLDESEQLAEEAFQDAISKGANLIVVASSGQTAMGIKYANLYKDKDIYWIIKTSARPIDDLPKVAVLDFNTDRAHFILGYFSAKMSKTGVVGFVSPGEYMASNGNAYYLGALAAREDITFVTTFTGSWFNPEVAYKAAQMLISNGADFLGMSQDDMSVQQAVIDSGSLGLGVTGYPTRLTFGSANIGLSYITDWTDVFIKYASHVINDTWPAYDYYRTSLNPGGSLLFDEYSYLVSTNIRSIVDKEINVLKNESFFPFRCNPMYIDIGFKLNVNGCISYKEFESNNQVLKGNKLSKTINFGTYTIPIDFVDYSSSMKYGITITSAICIFLCILSMIIVMVFRKARIIKSASPAFCLLILIGCIIIFIGCIIFSQSPDIENCRARVWLLSIGYTIFLGSLLVKNWRIWLLFDNPKLKKRSITNWKLYPFVAGILAVDVLILAFWQGLGNIRSESRIGIDSLTKYQYTNVCTSDDQGAVALYILLVFHGIKLLVACFISFKIKVVDIEEFNESKPIASSVYIITFCLFIVIPLMVSPQSIASQVTTICVCAIVTTLISMILLFGSKFYKMSTQGLALNQTFASNSKSSSFSQSLEKKRTGEEDDSESSEDNGKKVVVTQQSVLAHFSSDTEDDVENDQKRQLEEEIENVDENQEIIQENFEEKSVSVVQSKRLSNQLQGEVEIDSNNI
;
A
#
# COMPACT_ATOMS: atom_id res chain seq x y z
N MET A 1 -59.42 -65.48 -62.13
CA MET A 1 -58.63 -64.22 -62.21
C MET A 1 -58.99 -63.19 -61.13
N LYS A 2 -60.24 -62.73 -60.94
CA LYS A 2 -60.56 -61.68 -59.94
C LYS A 2 -60.00 -61.92 -58.51
N ASN A 3 -60.10 -63.14 -57.98
CA ASN A 3 -59.62 -63.44 -56.62
C ASN A 3 -58.07 -63.45 -56.49
N PHE A 4 -57.34 -63.63 -57.59
CA PHE A 4 -55.87 -63.65 -57.55
C PHE A 4 -55.29 -62.22 -57.50
N ILE A 5 -55.93 -61.29 -58.20
CA ILE A 5 -55.57 -59.85 -58.19
C ILE A 5 -55.86 -59.24 -56.81
N LEU A 6 -56.96 -59.64 -56.16
CA LEU A 6 -57.31 -59.16 -54.82
C LEU A 6 -56.27 -59.59 -53.75
N ILE A 7 -55.77 -60.83 -53.84
CA ILE A 7 -54.73 -61.35 -52.93
C ILE A 7 -53.39 -60.64 -53.16
N LEU A 8 -53.01 -60.35 -54.42
CA LEU A 8 -51.82 -59.55 -54.74
C LEU A 8 -51.93 -58.10 -54.23
N PHE A 9 -53.10 -57.48 -54.30
CA PHE A 9 -53.33 -56.15 -53.73
C PHE A 9 -53.23 -56.15 -52.20
N LEU A 10 -53.79 -57.17 -51.53
CA LEU A 10 -53.69 -57.33 -50.08
C LEU A 10 -52.26 -57.62 -49.60
N PHE A 11 -51.49 -58.44 -50.34
CA PHE A 11 -50.07 -58.66 -50.04
C PHE A 11 -49.22 -57.39 -50.24
N SER A 12 -49.52 -56.60 -51.28
CA SER A 12 -48.86 -55.31 -51.49
C SER A 12 -49.16 -54.30 -50.37
N PHE A 13 -50.36 -54.34 -49.78
CA PHE A 13 -50.73 -53.44 -48.68
C PHE A 13 -50.12 -53.87 -47.33
N LEU A 14 -49.95 -55.17 -47.10
CA LEU A 14 -49.35 -55.72 -45.87
C LEU A 14 -47.83 -55.49 -45.78
N PHE A 15 -47.13 -55.33 -46.91
CA PHE A 15 -45.69 -55.02 -46.92
C PHE A 15 -45.36 -53.52 -46.85
N LEU A 16 -46.35 -52.63 -46.97
CA LEU A 16 -46.15 -51.17 -46.96
C LEU A 16 -46.34 -50.51 -45.59
N ASN A 17 -46.80 -51.24 -44.56
CA ASN A 17 -47.06 -50.69 -43.23
C ASN A 17 -46.09 -51.14 -42.11
N ASN A 18 -45.02 -51.89 -42.44
CA ASN A 18 -43.90 -52.10 -41.51
C ASN A 18 -42.88 -50.96 -41.55
N SER A 19 -43.37 -49.72 -41.58
CA SER A 19 -42.61 -48.60 -41.03
C SER A 19 -42.58 -48.78 -39.52
N ILE A 20 -41.50 -49.38 -39.02
CA ILE A 20 -41.18 -49.38 -37.59
C ILE A 20 -41.19 -47.91 -37.16
N PHE A 21 -42.16 -47.53 -36.33
CA PHE A 21 -42.16 -46.23 -35.67
C PHE A 21 -40.99 -46.22 -34.68
N VAL A 22 -39.79 -45.89 -35.18
CA VAL A 22 -38.66 -45.55 -34.34
C VAL A 22 -39.09 -44.32 -33.54
N LYS A 23 -39.23 -44.50 -32.23
CA LYS A 23 -39.60 -43.46 -31.28
C LYS A 23 -38.42 -42.50 -31.15
N SER A 24 -38.28 -41.57 -32.09
CA SER A 24 -37.17 -40.60 -32.09
C SER A 24 -37.28 -39.72 -30.84
N ILE A 25 -36.38 -39.90 -29.88
CA ILE A 25 -36.34 -39.08 -28.68
C ILE A 25 -35.79 -37.70 -29.09
N PRO A 26 -36.48 -36.58 -28.79
CA PRO A 26 -35.96 -35.26 -29.12
C PRO A 26 -34.70 -35.00 -28.30
N CYS A 27 -33.54 -34.92 -28.96
CA CYS A 27 -32.27 -34.66 -28.29
C CYS A 27 -32.15 -33.17 -27.92
N LYS A 28 -31.80 -32.92 -26.66
CA LYS A 28 -31.80 -31.63 -26.00
C LYS A 28 -30.48 -31.49 -25.24
N ILE A 29 -29.52 -30.82 -25.87
CA ILE A 29 -28.14 -30.76 -25.41
C ILE A 29 -27.93 -29.62 -24.41
N ALA A 30 -27.28 -29.91 -23.28
CA ALA A 30 -26.73 -28.93 -22.35
C ALA A 30 -25.22 -29.17 -22.17
N VAL A 31 -24.41 -28.11 -22.24
CA VAL A 31 -22.96 -28.20 -22.02
C VAL A 31 -22.54 -27.35 -20.82
N LEU A 32 -21.84 -27.97 -19.87
CA LEU A 32 -21.40 -27.40 -18.61
C LEU A 32 -19.87 -27.22 -18.68
N LEU A 33 -19.45 -25.98 -18.92
CA LEU A 33 -18.05 -25.57 -19.15
C LEU A 33 -17.38 -25.13 -17.84
N SER A 34 -16.06 -25.32 -17.73
CA SER A 34 -15.28 -24.83 -16.58
C SER A 34 -15.15 -23.31 -16.58
N GLY A 35 -14.98 -22.70 -17.76
CA GLY A 35 -14.81 -21.26 -17.96
C GLY A 35 -15.60 -20.71 -19.15
N ASP A 36 -15.24 -19.51 -19.62
CA ASP A 36 -15.89 -18.83 -20.74
C ASP A 36 -15.33 -19.28 -22.10
N PHE A 37 -16.18 -19.36 -23.11
CA PHE A 37 -15.79 -19.67 -24.50
C PHE A 37 -15.01 -18.54 -25.18
N SER A 38 -14.89 -17.37 -24.52
CA SER A 38 -13.95 -16.31 -24.95
C SER A 38 -12.48 -16.71 -24.84
N ASP A 39 -12.15 -17.87 -24.27
CA ASP A 39 -10.79 -18.40 -24.18
C ASP A 39 -10.13 -18.66 -25.56
N LEU A 40 -10.93 -18.83 -26.63
CA LEU A 40 -10.46 -19.29 -27.94
C LEU A 40 -9.57 -20.53 -27.78
N GLY A 41 -10.06 -21.49 -27.00
CA GLY A 41 -9.34 -22.69 -26.62
C GLY A 41 -10.29 -23.82 -26.23
N TYR A 42 -10.17 -24.30 -25.00
CA TYR A 42 -10.87 -25.48 -24.51
C TYR A 42 -12.40 -25.28 -24.47
N ASN A 43 -12.86 -24.22 -23.81
CA ASN A 43 -14.28 -23.94 -23.62
C ASN A 43 -14.93 -23.53 -24.95
N TYR A 44 -14.21 -22.78 -25.79
CA TYR A 44 -14.62 -22.50 -27.16
C TYR A 44 -14.92 -23.78 -27.95
N GLN A 45 -14.01 -24.76 -27.98
CA GLN A 45 -14.18 -25.97 -28.78
C GLN A 45 -15.34 -26.87 -28.33
N PHE A 46 -15.57 -26.97 -27.02
CA PHE A 46 -16.73 -27.71 -26.50
C PHE A 46 -18.06 -27.05 -26.87
N ASN A 47 -18.12 -25.71 -26.87
CA ASN A 47 -19.29 -24.96 -27.31
C ASN A 47 -19.45 -24.98 -28.85
N GLU A 48 -18.36 -24.94 -29.62
CA GLU A 48 -18.41 -25.04 -31.08
C GLU A 48 -18.94 -26.41 -31.52
N ALA A 49 -18.48 -27.49 -30.88
CA ALA A 49 -18.98 -28.85 -31.12
C ALA A 49 -20.49 -28.99 -30.85
N ARG A 50 -21.01 -28.33 -29.80
CA ARG A 50 -22.45 -28.23 -29.51
C ARG A 50 -23.19 -27.57 -30.68
N VAL A 51 -22.77 -26.38 -31.09
CA VAL A 51 -23.41 -25.61 -32.18
C VAL A 51 -23.36 -26.35 -33.52
N LYS A 52 -22.22 -26.97 -33.86
CA LYS A 52 -22.09 -27.81 -35.06
C LYS A 52 -23.02 -29.03 -35.01
N THR A 53 -23.10 -29.71 -33.86
CA THR A 53 -23.98 -30.88 -33.67
C THR A 53 -25.45 -30.51 -33.81
N GLU A 54 -25.89 -29.41 -33.18
CA GLU A 54 -27.24 -28.89 -33.30
C GLU A 54 -27.60 -28.54 -34.75
N SER A 55 -26.68 -27.90 -35.49
CA SER A 55 -26.85 -27.58 -36.90
C SER A 55 -26.96 -28.83 -37.79
N ILE A 56 -26.06 -29.79 -37.62
CA ILE A 56 -25.99 -31.01 -38.44
C ILE A 56 -27.18 -31.93 -38.18
N LEU A 57 -27.58 -32.11 -36.91
CA LEU A 57 -28.72 -32.94 -36.51
C LEU A 57 -30.06 -32.19 -36.52
N LYS A 58 -30.06 -30.88 -36.86
CA LYS A 58 -31.24 -29.99 -36.92
C LYS A 58 -32.00 -29.89 -35.59
N LEU A 59 -31.26 -29.81 -34.49
CA LEU A 59 -31.78 -29.66 -33.13
C LEU A 59 -31.98 -28.17 -32.80
N THR A 60 -33.02 -27.55 -33.36
CA THR A 60 -33.26 -26.10 -33.24
C THR A 60 -34.00 -25.65 -31.98
N ASP A 61 -34.70 -26.57 -31.32
CA ASP A 61 -35.77 -26.22 -30.37
C ASP A 61 -35.27 -26.16 -28.92
N PHE A 62 -34.00 -26.50 -28.68
CA PHE A 62 -33.40 -26.55 -27.35
C PHE A 62 -31.87 -26.53 -27.41
N SER A 63 -31.27 -25.56 -26.74
CA SER A 63 -29.82 -25.41 -26.63
C SER A 63 -29.49 -24.69 -25.32
N LEU A 64 -28.68 -25.31 -24.47
CA LEU A 64 -28.19 -24.69 -23.23
C LEU A 64 -26.68 -24.83 -23.10
N TYR A 65 -26.05 -23.79 -22.57
CA TYR A 65 -24.67 -23.85 -22.11
C TYR A 65 -24.52 -23.05 -20.81
N TYR A 66 -23.60 -23.49 -19.97
CA TYR A 66 -23.24 -22.86 -18.71
C TYR A 66 -21.72 -22.73 -18.65
N LYS A 67 -21.23 -21.68 -17.99
CA LYS A 67 -19.81 -21.30 -17.94
C LYS A 67 -19.39 -20.93 -16.52
N ASN A 68 -18.08 -20.86 -16.29
CA ASN A 68 -17.47 -20.46 -15.02
C ASN A 68 -17.87 -21.35 -13.83
N LEU A 69 -18.21 -22.62 -14.09
CA LEU A 69 -18.74 -23.50 -13.06
C LEU A 69 -17.69 -23.89 -12.01
N ASP A 70 -16.40 -23.73 -12.32
CA ASP A 70 -15.31 -24.00 -11.38
C ASP A 70 -15.06 -22.84 -10.41
N GLU A 71 -15.71 -21.68 -10.58
CA GLU A 71 -15.65 -20.55 -9.63
C GLU A 71 -16.48 -20.79 -8.37
N SER A 72 -17.54 -21.61 -8.43
CA SER A 72 -18.43 -21.87 -7.30
C SER A 72 -19.21 -23.18 -7.45
N GLU A 73 -19.11 -24.05 -6.45
CA GLU A 73 -19.90 -25.29 -6.35
C GLU A 73 -21.41 -25.00 -6.33
N GLN A 74 -21.85 -23.85 -5.78
CA GLN A 74 -23.26 -23.45 -5.83
C GLN A 74 -23.72 -23.15 -7.26
N LEU A 75 -22.92 -22.40 -8.05
CA LEU A 75 -23.25 -22.09 -9.44
C LEU A 75 -23.28 -23.36 -10.30
N ALA A 76 -22.39 -24.31 -10.03
CA ALA A 76 -22.42 -25.62 -10.67
C ALA A 76 -23.72 -26.38 -10.32
N GLU A 77 -24.07 -26.52 -9.04
CA GLU A 77 -25.26 -27.25 -8.60
C GLU A 77 -26.55 -26.62 -9.18
N GLU A 78 -26.64 -25.28 -9.20
CA GLU A 78 -27.72 -24.54 -9.86
C GLU A 78 -27.78 -24.81 -11.38
N ALA A 79 -26.64 -24.85 -12.07
CA ALA A 79 -26.58 -25.16 -13.50
C ALA A 79 -27.04 -26.60 -13.83
N PHE A 80 -26.66 -27.60 -13.03
CA PHE A 80 -27.16 -28.97 -13.18
C PHE A 80 -28.68 -29.05 -12.99
N GLN A 81 -29.22 -28.37 -11.97
CA GLN A 81 -30.67 -28.33 -11.72
C GLN A 81 -31.43 -27.59 -12.82
N ASP A 82 -30.95 -26.43 -13.25
CA ASP A 82 -31.57 -25.63 -14.30
C ASP A 82 -31.60 -26.38 -15.65
N ALA A 83 -30.50 -27.01 -16.04
CA ALA A 83 -30.41 -27.82 -17.26
C ALA A 83 -31.46 -28.96 -17.28
N ILE A 84 -31.57 -29.70 -16.18
CA ILE A 84 -32.55 -30.78 -16.04
C ILE A 84 -33.98 -30.23 -16.01
N SER A 85 -34.23 -29.14 -15.28
CA SER A 85 -35.57 -28.55 -15.13
C SER A 85 -36.14 -28.01 -16.45
N LYS A 86 -35.27 -27.46 -17.30
CA LYS A 86 -35.60 -27.04 -18.68
C LYS A 86 -35.79 -28.23 -19.62
N GLY A 87 -35.35 -29.42 -19.22
CA GLY A 87 -35.57 -30.68 -19.92
C GLY A 87 -34.44 -31.09 -20.85
N ALA A 88 -33.19 -30.75 -20.53
CA ALA A 88 -32.02 -31.33 -21.19
C ALA A 88 -31.97 -32.84 -20.97
N ASN A 89 -31.67 -33.60 -22.01
CA ASN A 89 -31.50 -35.05 -21.94
C ASN A 89 -30.14 -35.56 -22.43
N LEU A 90 -29.30 -34.71 -23.03
CA LEU A 90 -27.88 -34.99 -23.21
C LEU A 90 -27.08 -33.91 -22.47
N ILE A 91 -26.47 -34.27 -21.35
CA ILE A 91 -25.74 -33.33 -20.49
C ILE A 91 -24.23 -33.63 -20.58
N VAL A 92 -23.46 -32.65 -21.06
CA VAL A 92 -22.00 -32.74 -21.23
C VAL A 92 -21.32 -31.97 -20.10
N VAL A 93 -20.64 -32.69 -19.22
CA VAL A 93 -19.83 -32.14 -18.13
C VAL A 93 -18.38 -32.03 -18.63
N ALA A 94 -18.01 -30.83 -19.11
CA ALA A 94 -16.70 -30.54 -19.68
C ALA A 94 -15.67 -30.04 -18.65
N SER A 95 -16.11 -29.72 -17.43
CA SER A 95 -15.18 -29.43 -16.33
C SER A 95 -14.65 -30.71 -15.66
N SER A 96 -13.35 -30.71 -15.34
CA SER A 96 -12.75 -31.73 -14.45
C SER A 96 -13.09 -31.49 -12.98
N GLY A 97 -13.32 -30.24 -12.56
CA GLY A 97 -13.78 -29.91 -11.22
C GLY A 97 -15.19 -30.44 -10.95
N GLN A 98 -16.06 -30.35 -11.97
CA GLN A 98 -17.45 -30.80 -11.86
C GLN A 98 -17.66 -32.30 -12.10
N THR A 99 -16.60 -33.10 -12.28
CA THR A 99 -16.70 -34.56 -12.47
C THR A 99 -17.50 -35.22 -11.34
N ALA A 100 -17.20 -34.90 -10.07
CA ALA A 100 -17.87 -35.47 -8.89
C ALA A 100 -19.37 -35.14 -8.86
N MET A 101 -19.73 -33.88 -9.18
CA MET A 101 -21.11 -33.43 -9.26
C MET A 101 -21.86 -34.08 -10.43
N GLY A 102 -21.21 -34.20 -11.59
CA GLY A 102 -21.76 -34.92 -12.74
C GLY A 102 -22.11 -36.38 -12.43
N ILE A 103 -21.25 -37.08 -11.68
CA ILE A 103 -21.50 -38.46 -11.24
C ILE A 103 -22.66 -38.53 -10.25
N LYS A 104 -22.71 -37.61 -9.27
CA LYS A 104 -23.81 -37.47 -8.30
C LYS A 104 -25.15 -37.31 -9.03
N TYR A 105 -25.24 -36.39 -9.98
CA TYR A 105 -26.46 -36.17 -10.77
C TYR A 105 -26.79 -37.34 -11.70
N ALA A 106 -25.80 -37.93 -12.37
CA ALA A 106 -26.02 -39.12 -13.21
C ALA A 106 -26.60 -40.30 -12.42
N ASN A 107 -26.16 -40.49 -11.17
CA ASN A 107 -26.73 -41.51 -10.28
C ASN A 107 -28.15 -41.16 -9.79
N LEU A 108 -28.41 -39.89 -9.43
CA LEU A 108 -29.75 -39.42 -9.02
C LEU A 108 -30.80 -39.56 -10.12
N TYR A 109 -30.39 -39.41 -11.38
CA TYR A 109 -31.29 -39.43 -12.54
C TYR A 109 -31.14 -40.69 -13.42
N LYS A 110 -30.51 -41.75 -12.92
CA LYS A 110 -30.25 -42.98 -13.69
C LYS A 110 -31.50 -43.67 -14.25
N ASP A 111 -32.63 -43.54 -13.56
CA ASP A 111 -33.93 -44.09 -13.94
C ASP A 111 -34.75 -43.15 -14.86
N LYS A 112 -34.14 -42.05 -15.33
CA LYS A 112 -34.74 -41.09 -16.29
C LYS A 112 -34.06 -41.19 -17.65
N ASP A 113 -34.70 -40.66 -18.68
CA ASP A 113 -34.12 -40.55 -20.03
C ASP A 113 -33.22 -39.32 -20.12
N ILE A 114 -32.18 -39.31 -19.29
CA ILE A 114 -31.10 -38.32 -19.26
C ILE A 114 -29.77 -39.07 -19.38
N TYR A 115 -28.99 -38.67 -20.37
CA TYR A 115 -27.73 -39.30 -20.77
C TYR A 115 -26.60 -38.30 -20.56
N TRP A 116 -25.42 -38.82 -20.19
CA TRP A 116 -24.34 -38.00 -19.65
C TRP A 116 -23.03 -38.28 -20.39
N ILE A 117 -22.32 -37.22 -20.76
CA ILE A 117 -20.92 -37.28 -21.16
C ILE A 117 -20.13 -36.61 -20.06
N ILE A 118 -19.28 -37.34 -19.34
CA ILE A 118 -18.53 -36.81 -18.19
C ILE A 118 -17.04 -36.86 -18.49
N LYS A 119 -16.38 -35.69 -18.43
CA LYS A 119 -14.92 -35.61 -18.53
C LYS A 119 -14.27 -36.25 -17.32
N THR A 120 -13.44 -37.27 -17.55
CA THR A 120 -12.62 -37.94 -16.54
C THR A 120 -11.67 -38.95 -17.20
N SER A 121 -10.51 -39.19 -16.59
CA SER A 121 -9.52 -40.18 -17.05
C SER A 121 -9.78 -41.61 -16.56
N ALA A 122 -10.75 -41.82 -15.67
CA ALA A 122 -11.14 -43.14 -15.16
C ALA A 122 -12.67 -43.28 -15.06
N ARG A 123 -13.22 -44.47 -15.38
CA ARG A 123 -14.64 -44.76 -15.17
C ARG A 123 -14.97 -44.58 -13.68
N PRO A 124 -15.88 -43.67 -13.27
CA PRO A 124 -16.05 -43.39 -11.86
C PRO A 124 -16.78 -44.48 -11.07
N ILE A 125 -17.74 -45.16 -11.72
CA ILE A 125 -18.56 -46.24 -11.12
C ILE A 125 -18.95 -47.22 -12.25
N ASP A 126 -18.93 -48.52 -11.98
CA ASP A 126 -19.32 -49.55 -12.97
C ASP A 126 -20.85 -49.65 -13.22
N ASP A 127 -21.66 -49.01 -12.38
CA ASP A 127 -23.13 -49.19 -12.27
C ASP A 127 -23.95 -47.99 -12.82
N LEU A 128 -23.40 -47.24 -13.78
CA LEU A 128 -24.09 -46.10 -14.43
C LEU A 128 -24.27 -46.36 -15.94
N PRO A 129 -25.45 -46.84 -16.40
CA PRO A 129 -25.65 -47.32 -17.77
C PRO A 129 -25.89 -46.21 -18.82
N LYS A 130 -26.21 -44.98 -18.38
CA LYS A 130 -26.46 -43.82 -19.27
C LYS A 130 -25.32 -42.79 -19.22
N VAL A 131 -24.10 -43.23 -18.90
CA VAL A 131 -22.90 -42.39 -18.78
C VAL A 131 -21.83 -42.85 -19.77
N ALA A 132 -21.32 -41.91 -20.57
CA ALA A 132 -20.10 -42.06 -21.36
C ALA A 132 -18.96 -41.27 -20.72
N VAL A 133 -17.76 -41.86 -20.72
CA VAL A 133 -16.53 -41.20 -20.23
C VAL A 133 -15.85 -40.46 -21.38
N LEU A 134 -15.37 -39.25 -21.11
CA LEU A 134 -14.58 -38.43 -22.02
C LEU A 134 -13.17 -38.17 -21.43
N ASP A 135 -12.18 -38.98 -21.82
CA ASP A 135 -10.78 -38.86 -21.41
C ASP A 135 -10.07 -37.84 -22.32
N PHE A 136 -10.02 -36.59 -21.85
CA PHE A 136 -9.33 -35.49 -22.53
C PHE A 136 -7.82 -35.58 -22.31
N ASN A 137 -7.09 -35.91 -23.37
CA ASN A 137 -5.64 -36.13 -23.31
C ASN A 137 -4.92 -35.48 -24.50
N THR A 138 -3.92 -34.63 -24.24
CA THR A 138 -3.16 -33.89 -25.27
C THR A 138 -1.71 -34.37 -25.42
N ASP A 139 -1.28 -35.43 -24.73
CA ASP A 139 0.11 -35.93 -24.74
C ASP A 139 0.66 -36.14 -26.15
N ARG A 140 -0.14 -36.76 -27.03
CA ARG A 140 0.23 -37.01 -28.45
C ARG A 140 0.47 -35.70 -29.19
N ALA A 141 -0.35 -34.67 -28.93
CA ALA A 141 -0.16 -33.35 -29.51
C ALA A 141 1.10 -32.67 -28.97
N HIS A 142 1.32 -32.68 -27.66
CA HIS A 142 2.54 -32.13 -27.06
C HIS A 142 3.80 -32.80 -27.61
N PHE A 143 3.81 -34.13 -27.76
CA PHE A 143 4.94 -34.86 -28.37
C PHE A 143 5.21 -34.43 -29.82
N ILE A 144 4.18 -34.36 -30.68
CA ILE A 144 4.37 -33.88 -32.07
C ILE A 144 4.83 -32.43 -32.10
N LEU A 145 4.27 -31.56 -31.26
CA LEU A 145 4.69 -30.16 -31.16
C LEU A 145 6.16 -30.05 -30.72
N GLY A 146 6.60 -30.86 -29.76
CA GLY A 146 8.01 -30.93 -29.35
C GLY A 146 8.92 -31.43 -30.47
N TYR A 147 8.50 -32.48 -31.17
CA TYR A 147 9.22 -33.02 -32.33
C TYR A 147 9.35 -31.98 -33.45
N PHE A 148 8.26 -31.28 -33.79
CA PHE A 148 8.25 -30.15 -34.72
C PHE A 148 9.20 -29.03 -34.27
N SER A 149 9.10 -28.59 -33.01
CA SER A 149 9.96 -27.55 -32.44
C SER A 149 11.45 -27.91 -32.54
N ALA A 150 11.83 -29.14 -32.22
CA ALA A 150 13.23 -29.57 -32.34
C ALA A 150 13.70 -29.79 -33.78
N LYS A 151 12.80 -29.97 -34.76
CA LYS A 151 13.16 -29.88 -36.20
C LYS A 151 13.30 -28.44 -36.69
N MET A 152 12.58 -27.49 -36.08
CA MET A 152 12.60 -26.07 -36.47
C MET A 152 13.63 -25.22 -35.70
N SER A 153 14.00 -25.62 -34.47
CA SER A 153 14.89 -24.87 -33.56
C SER A 153 16.28 -24.67 -34.15
N LYS A 154 16.72 -23.43 -34.17
CA LYS A 154 18.07 -22.98 -34.58
C LYS A 154 19.01 -22.92 -33.38
N THR A 155 18.51 -22.62 -32.18
CA THR A 155 19.34 -22.51 -30.97
C THR A 155 19.66 -23.86 -30.34
N GLY A 156 18.85 -24.90 -30.63
CA GLY A 156 18.94 -26.17 -29.92
C GLY A 156 18.34 -26.14 -28.52
N VAL A 157 17.60 -25.08 -28.19
CA VAL A 157 16.88 -24.93 -26.93
C VAL A 157 15.39 -24.79 -27.22
N VAL A 158 14.58 -25.68 -26.65
CA VAL A 158 13.12 -25.58 -26.67
C VAL A 158 12.62 -25.47 -25.24
N GLY A 159 11.45 -24.86 -25.02
CA GLY A 159 10.91 -24.70 -23.69
C GLY A 159 9.43 -25.00 -23.52
N PHE A 160 8.98 -24.97 -22.27
CA PHE A 160 7.59 -25.23 -21.91
C PHE A 160 7.14 -24.41 -20.69
N VAL A 161 5.99 -23.74 -20.79
CA VAL A 161 5.38 -22.95 -19.70
C VAL A 161 4.13 -23.67 -19.18
N SER A 162 4.16 -24.11 -17.93
CA SER A 162 3.09 -24.93 -17.30
C SER A 162 2.41 -24.17 -16.16
N PRO A 163 1.12 -24.42 -15.83
CA PRO A 163 0.49 -23.81 -14.65
C PRO A 163 1.11 -24.29 -13.33
N GLY A 164 1.64 -25.51 -13.29
CA GLY A 164 2.26 -26.08 -12.09
C GLY A 164 2.90 -27.45 -12.34
N GLU A 165 3.56 -27.97 -11.30
CA GLU A 165 4.22 -29.28 -11.34
C GLU A 165 3.26 -30.44 -11.68
N TYR A 166 2.01 -30.36 -11.24
CA TYR A 166 0.98 -31.37 -11.52
C TYR A 166 0.63 -31.53 -13.02
N MET A 167 1.08 -30.62 -13.90
CA MET A 167 0.99 -30.74 -15.36
C MET A 167 2.33 -31.07 -16.03
N ALA A 168 3.32 -31.57 -15.27
CA ALA A 168 4.63 -31.95 -15.82
C ALA A 168 4.53 -33.05 -16.90
N SER A 169 3.49 -33.89 -16.88
CA SER A 169 3.15 -34.87 -17.93
C SER A 169 3.16 -34.26 -19.36
N ASN A 170 2.46 -33.14 -19.58
CA ASN A 170 2.41 -32.44 -20.88
C ASN A 170 3.80 -31.91 -21.30
N GLY A 171 4.51 -31.27 -20.35
CA GLY A 171 5.86 -30.75 -20.60
C GLY A 171 6.87 -31.86 -20.90
N ASN A 172 6.75 -33.00 -20.23
CA ASN A 172 7.56 -34.20 -20.46
C ASN A 172 7.23 -34.85 -21.81
N ALA A 173 5.96 -34.91 -22.22
CA ALA A 173 5.59 -35.39 -23.56
C ALA A 173 6.19 -34.50 -24.66
N TYR A 174 6.13 -33.17 -24.50
CA TYR A 174 6.79 -32.22 -25.39
C TYR A 174 8.31 -32.41 -25.42
N TYR A 175 8.95 -32.54 -24.25
CA TYR A 175 10.40 -32.78 -24.18
C TYR A 175 10.81 -34.09 -24.86
N LEU A 176 10.10 -35.20 -24.61
CA LEU A 176 10.41 -36.49 -25.23
C LEU A 176 10.20 -36.47 -26.75
N GLY A 177 9.23 -35.69 -27.25
CA GLY A 177 9.07 -35.43 -28.68
C GLY A 177 10.24 -34.66 -29.27
N ALA A 178 10.67 -33.60 -28.59
CA ALA A 178 11.83 -32.82 -28.97
C ALA A 178 13.11 -33.68 -29.01
N LEU A 179 13.31 -34.52 -27.99
CA LEU A 179 14.43 -35.44 -27.88
C LEU A 179 14.44 -36.50 -29.00
N ALA A 180 13.27 -37.02 -29.39
CA ALA A 180 13.12 -37.94 -30.52
C ALA A 180 13.44 -37.29 -31.88
N ALA A 181 13.31 -35.97 -32.00
CA ALA A 181 13.73 -35.21 -33.18
C ALA A 181 15.21 -34.80 -33.15
N ARG A 182 15.81 -34.58 -31.97
CA ARG A 182 17.19 -34.12 -31.78
C ARG A 182 17.73 -34.56 -30.42
N GLU A 183 18.74 -35.44 -30.42
CA GLU A 183 19.27 -36.08 -29.20
C GLU A 183 20.02 -35.13 -28.24
N ASP A 184 20.60 -34.04 -28.76
CA ASP A 184 21.35 -33.03 -28.02
C ASP A 184 20.52 -31.79 -27.63
N ILE A 185 19.19 -31.87 -27.73
CA ILE A 185 18.29 -30.75 -27.41
C ILE A 185 18.37 -30.34 -25.93
N THR A 186 18.41 -29.05 -25.66
CA THR A 186 18.20 -28.50 -24.32
C THR A 186 16.73 -28.16 -24.11
N PHE A 187 16.18 -28.58 -22.96
CA PHE A 187 14.82 -28.32 -22.54
C PHE A 187 14.79 -27.36 -21.35
N VAL A 188 14.03 -26.28 -21.46
CA VAL A 188 13.86 -25.29 -20.39
C VAL A 188 12.40 -25.16 -19.97
N THR A 189 12.09 -25.18 -18.68
CA THR A 189 10.70 -25.10 -18.22
C THR A 189 10.54 -24.29 -16.95
N THR A 190 9.34 -23.77 -16.73
CA THR A 190 8.94 -22.97 -15.58
C THR A 190 7.43 -23.05 -15.36
N PHE A 191 7.00 -22.74 -14.14
CA PHE A 191 5.60 -22.75 -13.74
C PHE A 191 5.07 -21.34 -13.52
N THR A 192 3.80 -21.06 -13.82
CA THR A 192 3.15 -19.76 -13.55
C THR A 192 2.42 -19.73 -12.20
N GLY A 193 2.14 -20.89 -11.60
CA GLY A 193 1.35 -21.02 -10.37
C GLY A 193 -0.17 -20.90 -10.57
N SER A 194 -0.64 -20.72 -11.80
CA SER A 194 -2.05 -20.51 -12.14
C SER A 194 -2.32 -20.88 -13.61
N TRP A 195 -3.50 -21.42 -13.91
CA TRP A 195 -3.96 -21.68 -15.28
C TRP A 195 -4.11 -20.44 -16.17
N PHE A 196 -4.49 -19.31 -15.56
CA PHE A 196 -4.75 -18.05 -16.26
C PHE A 196 -4.09 -16.88 -15.51
N ASN A 197 -2.98 -16.39 -16.06
CA ASN A 197 -2.35 -15.14 -15.64
C ASN A 197 -1.47 -14.63 -16.80
N PRO A 198 -2.07 -13.97 -17.80
CA PRO A 198 -1.39 -13.65 -19.07
C PRO A 198 -0.09 -12.87 -18.91
N GLU A 199 0.02 -12.03 -17.87
CA GLU A 199 1.21 -11.22 -17.61
C GLU A 199 2.37 -12.05 -17.04
N VAL A 200 2.07 -12.95 -16.08
CA VAL A 200 3.06 -13.89 -15.53
C VAL A 200 3.48 -14.90 -16.58
N ALA A 201 2.54 -15.43 -17.38
CA ALA A 201 2.81 -16.37 -18.45
C ALA A 201 3.67 -15.74 -19.58
N TYR A 202 3.35 -14.52 -20.02
CA TYR A 202 4.17 -13.75 -20.96
C TYR A 202 5.60 -13.51 -20.43
N LYS A 203 5.74 -13.09 -19.17
CA LYS A 203 7.05 -12.82 -18.56
C LYS A 203 7.86 -14.10 -18.31
N ALA A 204 7.21 -15.19 -17.93
CA ALA A 204 7.82 -16.52 -17.82
C ALA A 204 8.33 -17.00 -19.19
N ALA A 205 7.55 -16.80 -20.26
CA ALA A 205 7.96 -17.08 -21.63
C ALA A 205 9.17 -16.22 -22.05
N GLN A 206 9.16 -14.91 -21.78
CA GLN A 206 10.32 -14.02 -22.02
C GLN A 206 11.58 -14.49 -21.28
N MET A 207 11.45 -15.01 -20.05
CA MET A 207 12.58 -15.60 -19.32
C MET A 207 13.13 -16.85 -20.03
N LEU A 208 12.29 -17.77 -20.49
CA LEU A 208 12.74 -18.96 -21.22
C LEU A 208 13.42 -18.59 -22.56
N ILE A 209 12.88 -17.61 -23.28
CA ILE A 209 13.46 -17.07 -24.53
C ILE A 209 14.82 -16.42 -24.25
N SER A 210 14.94 -15.67 -23.14
CA SER A 210 16.21 -15.07 -22.71
C SER A 210 17.27 -16.12 -22.31
N ASN A 211 16.85 -17.34 -21.99
CA ASN A 211 17.72 -18.51 -21.77
C ASN A 211 17.92 -19.34 -23.06
N GLY A 212 17.62 -18.76 -24.22
CA GLY A 212 17.94 -19.29 -25.55
C GLY A 212 16.82 -20.06 -26.24
N ALA A 213 15.66 -20.25 -25.62
CA ALA A 213 14.57 -21.01 -26.23
C ALA A 213 13.94 -20.27 -27.42
N ASP A 214 13.93 -20.89 -28.60
CA ASP A 214 13.31 -20.32 -29.81
C ASP A 214 11.93 -20.92 -30.14
N PHE A 215 11.54 -22.01 -29.48
CA PHE A 215 10.19 -22.57 -29.53
C PHE A 215 9.68 -22.95 -28.13
N LEU A 216 8.50 -22.44 -27.76
CA LEU A 216 7.83 -22.77 -26.50
C LEU A 216 6.51 -23.52 -26.71
N GLY A 217 6.37 -24.66 -26.04
CA GLY A 217 5.07 -25.27 -25.74
C GLY A 217 4.47 -24.69 -24.45
N MET A 218 3.21 -25.01 -24.16
CA MET A 218 2.56 -24.61 -22.90
C MET A 218 1.39 -25.51 -22.49
N SER A 219 0.85 -25.27 -21.30
CA SER A 219 -0.50 -25.72 -20.89
C SER A 219 -1.25 -24.62 -20.12
N GLN A 220 -1.07 -23.36 -20.51
CA GLN A 220 -1.89 -22.24 -20.00
C GLN A 220 -3.23 -22.19 -20.76
N ASP A 221 -4.23 -21.55 -20.16
CA ASP A 221 -5.54 -21.34 -20.79
C ASP A 221 -5.58 -20.10 -21.70
N ASP A 222 -4.48 -19.36 -21.82
CA ASP A 222 -4.37 -18.13 -22.61
C ASP A 222 -3.18 -18.14 -23.58
N MET A 223 -3.23 -17.29 -24.62
CA MET A 223 -2.26 -17.28 -25.72
C MET A 223 -1.01 -16.39 -25.48
N SER A 224 -0.76 -15.95 -24.25
CA SER A 224 0.34 -15.01 -23.95
C SER A 224 1.74 -15.59 -24.16
N VAL A 225 1.92 -16.91 -23.98
CA VAL A 225 3.20 -17.60 -24.29
C VAL A 225 3.50 -17.54 -25.78
N GLN A 226 2.49 -17.73 -26.64
CA GLN A 226 2.62 -17.59 -28.09
C GLN A 226 2.97 -16.16 -28.47
N GLN A 227 2.28 -15.18 -27.89
CA GLN A 227 2.58 -13.77 -28.13
C GLN A 227 4.04 -13.44 -27.79
N ALA A 228 4.56 -13.91 -26.65
CA ALA A 228 5.97 -13.70 -26.29
C ALA A 228 6.97 -14.33 -27.29
N VAL A 229 6.66 -15.52 -27.83
CA VAL A 229 7.49 -16.15 -28.88
C VAL A 229 7.44 -15.36 -30.18
N ILE A 230 6.25 -14.91 -30.60
CA ILE A 230 6.05 -14.11 -31.82
C ILE A 230 6.76 -12.75 -31.71
N ASP A 231 6.63 -12.08 -30.56
CA ASP A 231 7.30 -10.82 -30.26
C ASP A 231 8.84 -10.93 -30.28
N SER A 232 9.37 -12.11 -29.95
CA SER A 232 10.81 -12.42 -30.07
C SER A 232 11.28 -12.69 -31.51
N GLY A 233 10.36 -12.69 -32.48
CA GLY A 233 10.63 -12.97 -33.89
C GLY A 233 10.69 -14.46 -34.26
N SER A 234 10.20 -15.34 -33.39
CA SER A 234 10.13 -16.79 -33.63
C SER A 234 8.70 -17.25 -33.92
N LEU A 235 8.54 -18.45 -34.49
CA LEU A 235 7.22 -19.02 -34.76
C LEU A 235 6.59 -19.57 -33.48
N GLY A 236 5.39 -19.08 -33.13
CA GLY A 236 4.59 -19.64 -32.05
C GLY A 236 3.99 -21.01 -32.40
N LEU A 237 3.51 -21.72 -31.37
CA LEU A 237 2.75 -22.97 -31.51
C LEU A 237 1.31 -22.77 -31.05
N GLY A 238 0.32 -23.33 -31.74
CA GLY A 238 -1.05 -23.37 -31.23
C GLY A 238 -1.24 -24.53 -30.26
N VAL A 239 -1.45 -24.23 -28.97
CA VAL A 239 -1.42 -25.23 -27.88
C VAL A 239 -2.69 -25.24 -27.01
N THR A 240 -3.72 -24.45 -27.36
CA THR A 240 -5.01 -24.37 -26.64
C THR A 240 -6.12 -25.25 -27.23
N GLY A 241 -5.85 -26.02 -28.29
CA GLY A 241 -6.86 -26.78 -29.04
C GLY A 241 -7.66 -25.96 -30.06
N TYR A 242 -7.34 -24.68 -30.25
CA TYR A 242 -7.94 -23.80 -31.26
C TYR A 242 -6.97 -23.56 -32.44
N PRO A 243 -7.45 -23.33 -33.68
CA PRO A 243 -6.64 -22.88 -34.81
C PRO A 243 -6.03 -21.49 -34.59
N THR A 244 -4.96 -21.42 -33.81
CA THR A 244 -4.32 -20.20 -33.30
C THR A 244 -3.82 -19.25 -34.41
N ARG A 245 -3.63 -19.76 -35.64
CA ARG A 245 -3.36 -18.95 -36.85
C ARG A 245 -4.50 -17.99 -37.21
N LEU A 246 -5.74 -18.24 -36.79
CA LEU A 246 -6.86 -17.32 -37.02
C LEU A 246 -6.74 -16.05 -36.16
N THR A 247 -6.02 -16.13 -35.04
CA THR A 247 -5.75 -15.00 -34.14
C THR A 247 -4.51 -14.22 -34.57
N PHE A 248 -3.38 -14.91 -34.80
CA PHE A 248 -2.07 -14.26 -35.05
C PHE A 248 -1.62 -14.27 -36.53
N GLY A 249 -2.38 -14.90 -37.43
CA GLY A 249 -2.03 -15.08 -38.83
C GLY A 249 -1.09 -16.27 -39.10
N SER A 250 -1.25 -16.91 -40.27
CA SER A 250 -0.47 -18.07 -40.70
C SER A 250 1.04 -17.81 -40.89
N ALA A 251 1.50 -16.56 -40.81
CA ALA A 251 2.91 -16.19 -40.81
C ALA A 251 3.59 -16.43 -39.45
N ASN A 252 2.82 -16.39 -38.36
CA ASN A 252 3.34 -16.31 -36.99
C ASN A 252 3.22 -17.62 -36.21
N ILE A 253 2.33 -18.54 -36.62
CA ILE A 253 2.09 -19.83 -35.96
C ILE A 253 2.61 -20.97 -36.84
N GLY A 254 3.62 -21.69 -36.36
CA GLY A 254 4.30 -22.76 -37.11
C GLY A 254 3.43 -24.01 -37.30
N LEU A 255 2.83 -24.49 -36.21
CA LEU A 255 1.90 -25.63 -36.15
C LEU A 255 0.97 -25.46 -34.94
N SER A 256 -0.29 -25.87 -35.07
CA SER A 256 -1.26 -25.94 -33.97
C SER A 256 -1.81 -27.35 -33.85
N TYR A 257 -2.16 -27.80 -32.64
CA TYR A 257 -3.16 -28.86 -32.50
C TYR A 257 -4.54 -28.25 -32.28
N ILE A 258 -5.56 -28.93 -32.82
CA ILE A 258 -6.97 -28.56 -32.71
C ILE A 258 -7.70 -29.71 -32.02
N THR A 259 -8.65 -29.42 -31.13
CA THR A 259 -9.59 -30.43 -30.62
C THR A 259 -10.98 -30.19 -31.16
N ASP A 260 -11.51 -31.09 -32.00
CA ASP A 260 -12.88 -31.00 -32.52
C ASP A 260 -13.75 -32.11 -31.92
N TRP A 261 -14.76 -31.73 -31.12
CA TRP A 261 -15.64 -32.67 -30.43
C TRP A 261 -16.94 -32.96 -31.20
N THR A 262 -17.09 -32.43 -32.42
CA THR A 262 -18.33 -32.50 -33.21
C THR A 262 -18.76 -33.93 -33.49
N ASP A 263 -17.88 -34.77 -34.03
CA ASP A 263 -18.21 -36.18 -34.33
C ASP A 263 -18.54 -36.98 -33.06
N VAL A 264 -17.91 -36.63 -31.93
CA VAL A 264 -18.17 -37.24 -30.61
C VAL A 264 -19.56 -36.86 -30.12
N PHE A 265 -19.93 -35.58 -30.22
CA PHE A 265 -21.24 -35.09 -29.83
C PHE A 265 -22.33 -35.63 -30.75
N ILE A 266 -22.09 -35.69 -32.06
CA ILE A 266 -23.00 -36.31 -33.04
C ILE A 266 -23.23 -37.79 -32.72
N LYS A 267 -22.17 -38.56 -32.41
CA LYS A 267 -22.28 -39.97 -32.00
C LYS A 267 -23.23 -40.11 -30.81
N TYR A 268 -22.98 -39.39 -29.72
CA TYR A 268 -23.79 -39.51 -28.50
C TYR A 268 -25.21 -38.94 -28.65
N ALA A 269 -25.38 -37.82 -29.34
CA ALA A 269 -26.70 -37.30 -29.68
C ALA A 269 -27.50 -38.28 -30.55
N SER A 270 -26.85 -38.96 -31.51
CA SER A 270 -27.49 -40.01 -32.32
C SER A 270 -27.88 -41.24 -31.49
N HIS A 271 -27.09 -41.60 -30.46
CA HIS A 271 -27.48 -42.65 -29.52
C HIS A 271 -28.72 -42.27 -28.69
N VAL A 272 -28.85 -41.00 -28.28
CA VAL A 272 -30.07 -40.49 -27.61
C VAL A 272 -31.27 -40.50 -28.56
N ILE A 273 -31.14 -39.95 -29.77
CA ILE A 273 -32.25 -39.85 -30.75
C ILE A 273 -32.83 -41.24 -31.08
N ASN A 274 -31.95 -42.23 -31.28
CA ASN A 274 -32.34 -43.57 -31.72
C ASN A 274 -32.60 -44.56 -30.57
N ASP A 275 -32.44 -44.14 -29.31
CA ASP A 275 -32.48 -45.00 -28.10
C ASP A 275 -31.54 -46.23 -28.20
N THR A 276 -30.29 -45.97 -28.59
CA THR A 276 -29.24 -47.00 -28.80
C THR A 276 -28.02 -46.78 -27.91
N TRP A 277 -28.18 -46.12 -26.75
CA TRP A 277 -27.07 -45.81 -25.86
C TRP A 277 -26.45 -47.10 -25.29
N PRO A 278 -25.12 -47.30 -25.43
CA PRO A 278 -24.45 -48.49 -24.92
C PRO A 278 -24.32 -48.47 -23.39
N ALA A 279 -24.42 -49.63 -22.74
CA ALA A 279 -24.31 -49.75 -21.28
C ALA A 279 -22.94 -49.32 -20.70
N TYR A 280 -21.91 -49.24 -21.55
CA TYR A 280 -20.63 -48.62 -21.27
C TYR A 280 -20.07 -48.01 -22.56
N ASP A 281 -19.62 -46.76 -22.49
CA ASP A 281 -18.80 -46.15 -23.53
C ASP A 281 -17.69 -45.31 -22.90
N TYR A 282 -16.55 -45.31 -23.57
CA TYR A 282 -15.36 -44.58 -23.17
C TYR A 282 -14.72 -44.03 -24.44
N TYR A 283 -14.67 -42.70 -24.52
CA TYR A 283 -14.01 -42.00 -25.59
C TYR A 283 -12.76 -41.31 -25.04
N ARG A 284 -11.62 -41.56 -25.69
CA ARG A 284 -10.37 -40.85 -25.44
C ARG A 284 -9.99 -40.03 -26.67
N THR A 285 -9.41 -38.85 -26.45
CA THR A 285 -8.81 -38.03 -27.51
C THR A 285 -7.96 -38.87 -28.48
N SER A 286 -8.28 -38.82 -29.78
CA SER A 286 -7.67 -39.68 -30.81
C SER A 286 -7.30 -38.91 -32.08
N LEU A 287 -6.16 -39.30 -32.68
CA LEU A 287 -5.64 -38.80 -33.97
C LEU A 287 -6.18 -39.58 -35.20
N ASN A 288 -7.01 -40.59 -34.98
CA ASN A 288 -7.61 -41.39 -36.05
C ASN A 288 -8.57 -40.53 -36.91
N PRO A 289 -8.88 -40.92 -38.17
CA PRO A 289 -9.89 -40.23 -38.96
C PRO A 289 -11.25 -40.22 -38.24
N GLY A 290 -11.87 -39.05 -38.08
CA GLY A 290 -13.07 -38.85 -37.22
C GLY A 290 -12.77 -38.83 -35.71
N GLY A 291 -11.50 -38.75 -35.33
CA GLY A 291 -11.03 -38.55 -33.96
C GLY A 291 -10.99 -37.07 -33.57
N SER A 292 -11.06 -36.80 -32.27
CA SER A 292 -11.20 -35.43 -31.75
C SER A 292 -9.90 -34.63 -31.67
N LEU A 293 -8.77 -35.17 -32.11
CA LEU A 293 -7.49 -34.46 -32.16
C LEU A 293 -6.97 -34.36 -33.58
N LEU A 294 -6.69 -33.13 -33.99
CA LEU A 294 -6.25 -32.78 -35.33
C LEU A 294 -5.04 -31.86 -35.23
N PHE A 295 -4.32 -31.70 -36.34
CA PHE A 295 -3.32 -30.64 -36.50
C PHE A 295 -3.79 -29.66 -37.57
N ASP A 296 -3.58 -28.37 -37.31
CA ASP A 296 -3.92 -27.30 -38.23
C ASP A 296 -2.90 -27.19 -39.38
N GLU A 297 -3.21 -26.35 -40.37
CA GLU A 297 -2.29 -25.99 -41.43
C GLU A 297 -0.97 -25.42 -40.89
N TYR A 298 0.15 -25.97 -41.35
CA TYR A 298 1.49 -25.41 -41.10
C TYR A 298 1.62 -23.98 -41.65
N SER A 299 2.42 -23.15 -40.98
CA SER A 299 2.86 -21.87 -41.58
C SER A 299 3.49 -22.10 -42.95
N TYR A 300 3.24 -21.16 -43.88
CA TYR A 300 3.91 -21.15 -45.17
C TYR A 300 5.44 -21.03 -45.06
N LEU A 301 5.96 -20.56 -43.91
CA LEU A 301 7.38 -20.50 -43.60
C LEU A 301 8.00 -21.87 -43.23
N VAL A 302 7.20 -22.89 -42.92
CA VAL A 302 7.70 -24.26 -42.67
C VAL A 302 8.01 -24.93 -44.02
N SER A 303 9.24 -25.40 -44.20
CA SER A 303 9.64 -26.09 -45.45
C SER A 303 8.88 -27.40 -45.67
N THR A 304 8.64 -27.75 -46.93
CA THR A 304 7.93 -29.00 -47.32
C THR A 304 8.60 -30.27 -46.79
N ASN A 305 9.94 -30.27 -46.67
CA ASN A 305 10.70 -31.37 -46.07
C ASN A 305 10.33 -31.56 -44.58
N ILE A 306 10.27 -30.47 -43.80
CA ILE A 306 9.92 -30.55 -42.37
C ILE A 306 8.47 -31.01 -42.21
N ARG A 307 7.53 -30.48 -43.01
CA ARG A 307 6.11 -30.94 -43.00
C ARG A 307 6.03 -32.45 -43.23
N SER A 308 6.65 -32.96 -44.30
CA SER A 308 6.67 -34.39 -44.63
C SER A 308 7.21 -35.27 -43.50
N ILE A 309 8.28 -34.84 -42.83
CA ILE A 309 8.88 -35.58 -41.69
C ILE A 309 7.94 -35.58 -40.47
N VAL A 310 7.27 -34.46 -40.19
CA VAL A 310 6.34 -34.32 -39.05
C VAL A 310 5.01 -35.05 -39.34
N ASP A 311 4.48 -34.95 -40.55
CA ASP A 311 3.29 -35.69 -41.01
C ASP A 311 3.51 -37.21 -40.93
N LYS A 312 4.73 -37.69 -41.23
CA LYS A 312 5.09 -39.10 -41.02
C LYS A 312 4.99 -39.50 -39.55
N GLU A 313 5.49 -38.67 -38.64
CA GLU A 313 5.43 -38.93 -37.19
C GLU A 313 3.99 -38.86 -36.65
N ILE A 314 3.18 -37.90 -37.12
CA ILE A 314 1.74 -37.82 -36.83
C ILE A 314 1.05 -39.14 -37.25
N ASN A 315 1.35 -39.66 -38.44
CA ASN A 315 0.78 -40.92 -38.92
C ASN A 315 1.25 -42.14 -38.10
N VAL A 316 2.47 -42.15 -37.58
CA VAL A 316 2.94 -43.18 -36.63
C VAL A 316 2.14 -43.10 -35.31
N LEU A 317 1.89 -41.90 -34.79
CA LEU A 317 1.10 -41.68 -33.57
C LEU A 317 -0.42 -41.85 -33.74
N LYS A 318 -0.93 -42.16 -34.93
CA LYS A 318 -2.32 -42.65 -35.09
C LYS A 318 -2.51 -44.05 -34.54
N ASN A 319 -1.45 -44.87 -34.48
CA ASN A 319 -1.51 -46.17 -33.82
C ASN A 319 -1.69 -45.96 -32.30
N GLU A 320 -2.88 -46.28 -31.79
CA GLU A 320 -3.20 -46.08 -30.39
C GLU A 320 -2.36 -46.96 -29.45
N SER A 321 -1.88 -48.11 -29.94
CA SER A 321 -0.98 -49.02 -29.21
C SER A 321 0.45 -48.48 -29.05
N PHE A 322 0.81 -47.38 -29.72
CA PHE A 322 2.13 -46.76 -29.63
C PHE A 322 2.05 -45.42 -28.86
N PHE A 323 2.94 -45.26 -27.88
CA PHE A 323 2.95 -44.13 -26.94
C PHE A 323 4.39 -43.82 -26.45
N PRO A 324 5.28 -43.30 -27.32
CA PRO A 324 6.71 -43.15 -27.02
C PRO A 324 7.00 -42.27 -25.80
N PHE A 325 6.16 -41.28 -25.54
CA PHE A 325 6.22 -40.41 -24.35
C PHE A 325 6.01 -41.14 -23.01
N ARG A 326 5.53 -42.40 -22.99
CA ARG A 326 5.50 -43.23 -21.76
C ARG A 326 6.58 -44.30 -21.72
N CYS A 327 7.33 -44.49 -22.79
CA CYS A 327 8.26 -45.61 -23.00
C CYS A 327 9.71 -45.12 -23.04
N ASN A 328 10.19 -44.53 -21.94
CA ASN A 328 11.52 -43.94 -21.87
C ASN A 328 12.27 -44.31 -20.57
N PRO A 329 13.56 -44.70 -20.63
CA PRO A 329 14.38 -44.97 -19.44
C PRO A 329 14.47 -43.83 -18.42
N MET A 330 14.33 -42.56 -18.84
CA MET A 330 14.39 -41.38 -17.94
C MET A 330 13.36 -41.43 -16.80
N TYR A 331 12.26 -42.18 -16.94
CA TYR A 331 11.29 -42.39 -15.86
C TYR A 331 11.87 -43.13 -14.65
N ILE A 332 12.95 -43.90 -14.82
CA ILE A 332 13.67 -44.57 -13.72
C ILE A 332 14.38 -43.54 -12.83
N ASP A 333 14.93 -42.46 -13.42
CA ASP A 333 15.70 -41.41 -12.71
C ASP A 333 14.84 -40.51 -11.81
N ILE A 334 13.51 -40.67 -11.90
CA ILE A 334 12.49 -40.04 -11.05
C ILE A 334 11.65 -41.09 -10.28
N GLY A 335 12.09 -42.35 -10.26
CA GLY A 335 11.58 -43.39 -9.34
C GLY A 335 10.45 -44.30 -9.86
N PHE A 336 10.01 -44.14 -11.12
CA PHE A 336 8.99 -45.05 -11.68
C PHE A 336 9.60 -46.38 -12.13
N LYS A 337 8.76 -47.42 -12.19
CA LYS A 337 9.12 -48.75 -12.69
C LYS A 337 8.59 -48.93 -14.10
N LEU A 338 9.45 -49.37 -15.02
CA LEU A 338 9.03 -49.73 -16.37
C LEU A 338 8.46 -51.15 -16.40
N ASN A 339 7.42 -51.34 -17.20
CA ASN A 339 6.88 -52.66 -17.52
C ASN A 339 7.79 -53.41 -18.52
N VAL A 340 7.40 -54.65 -18.89
CA VAL A 340 8.13 -55.50 -19.85
C VAL A 340 8.32 -54.87 -21.24
N ASN A 341 7.51 -53.88 -21.61
CA ASN A 341 7.61 -53.14 -22.87
C ASN A 341 8.45 -51.84 -22.73
N GLY A 342 9.07 -51.60 -21.57
CA GLY A 342 9.87 -50.40 -21.31
C GLY A 342 9.06 -49.14 -21.01
N CYS A 343 7.80 -49.28 -20.58
CA CYS A 343 6.88 -48.15 -20.39
C CYS A 343 6.28 -48.07 -18.98
N ILE A 344 5.94 -46.86 -18.53
CA ILE A 344 5.09 -46.64 -17.35
C ILE A 344 3.60 -46.78 -17.68
N SER A 345 2.77 -47.07 -16.68
CA SER A 345 1.31 -47.10 -16.84
C SER A 345 0.75 -45.70 -17.16
N TYR A 346 -0.47 -45.64 -17.70
CA TYR A 346 -1.12 -44.34 -17.98
C TYR A 346 -1.34 -43.54 -16.69
N LYS A 347 -1.77 -44.21 -15.62
CA LYS A 347 -2.00 -43.59 -14.31
C LYS A 347 -0.72 -43.01 -13.70
N GLU A 348 0.40 -43.73 -13.77
CA GLU A 348 1.71 -43.22 -13.33
C GLU A 348 2.11 -41.98 -14.13
N PHE A 349 1.95 -42.02 -15.47
CA PHE A 349 2.26 -40.89 -16.35
C PHE A 349 1.40 -39.66 -16.04
N GLU A 350 0.09 -39.82 -15.89
CA GLU A 350 -0.86 -38.74 -15.58
C GLU A 350 -0.58 -38.13 -14.20
N SER A 351 -0.26 -38.97 -13.20
CA SER A 351 0.08 -38.54 -11.84
C SER A 351 1.49 -37.95 -11.70
N ASN A 352 2.31 -37.95 -12.76
CA ASN A 352 3.70 -37.52 -12.67
C ASN A 352 3.81 -35.99 -12.56
N ASN A 353 4.23 -35.53 -11.38
CA ASN A 353 4.51 -34.13 -11.10
C ASN A 353 6.00 -33.72 -11.30
N GLN A 354 6.87 -34.65 -11.70
CA GLN A 354 8.30 -34.39 -11.86
C GLN A 354 8.71 -34.18 -13.32
N VAL A 355 9.52 -33.15 -13.55
CA VAL A 355 10.15 -32.89 -14.86
C VAL A 355 11.28 -33.89 -15.10
N LEU A 356 11.31 -34.51 -16.29
CA LEU A 356 12.34 -35.47 -16.67
C LEU A 356 13.71 -34.79 -16.80
N LYS A 357 14.74 -35.47 -16.27
CA LYS A 357 16.14 -35.03 -16.36
C LYS A 357 16.70 -35.32 -17.75
N GLY A 358 17.65 -34.50 -18.18
CA GLY A 358 18.41 -34.73 -19.41
C GLY A 358 19.27 -35.98 -19.37
N ASN A 359 19.62 -36.51 -20.55
CA ASN A 359 20.55 -37.63 -20.67
C ASN A 359 22.01 -37.13 -20.78
N LYS A 360 22.91 -37.90 -21.41
CA LYS A 360 24.32 -37.50 -21.61
C LYS A 360 24.51 -36.41 -22.67
N LEU A 361 23.56 -36.22 -23.58
CA LEU A 361 23.62 -35.31 -24.72
C LEU A 361 22.64 -34.14 -24.56
N SER A 362 21.45 -34.41 -24.03
CA SER A 362 20.41 -33.42 -23.74
C SER A 362 20.48 -32.89 -22.31
N LYS A 363 20.02 -31.65 -22.10
CA LYS A 363 20.01 -30.99 -20.79
C LYS A 363 18.60 -30.52 -20.45
N THR A 364 18.14 -30.75 -19.23
CA THR A 364 16.91 -30.13 -18.71
C THR A 364 17.24 -29.06 -17.67
N ILE A 365 16.58 -27.91 -17.75
CA ILE A 365 16.64 -26.82 -16.78
C ILE A 365 15.21 -26.47 -16.35
N ASN A 366 14.89 -26.71 -15.09
CA ASN A 366 13.64 -26.26 -14.49
C ASN A 366 13.93 -25.02 -13.64
N PHE A 367 13.29 -23.89 -13.98
CA PHE A 367 13.41 -22.63 -13.26
C PHE A 367 12.45 -22.52 -12.05
N GLY A 368 11.61 -23.54 -11.82
CA GLY A 368 10.57 -23.51 -10.79
C GLY A 368 9.44 -22.55 -11.15
N THR A 369 8.72 -22.08 -10.13
CA THR A 369 7.62 -21.13 -10.31
C THR A 369 8.14 -19.71 -10.55
N TYR A 370 7.84 -19.15 -11.72
CA TYR A 370 8.15 -17.78 -12.07
C TYR A 370 7.22 -16.81 -11.34
N THR A 371 7.82 -15.85 -10.64
CA THR A 371 7.13 -14.70 -10.05
C THR A 371 7.68 -13.43 -10.67
N ILE A 372 6.81 -12.51 -11.07
CA ILE A 372 7.23 -11.17 -11.51
C ILE A 372 7.93 -10.48 -10.32
N PRO A 373 9.17 -9.97 -10.49
CA PRO A 373 9.86 -9.25 -9.42
C PRO A 373 9.07 -7.98 -9.07
N ILE A 374 8.99 -7.67 -7.77
CA ILE A 374 8.24 -6.52 -7.25
C ILE A 374 9.22 -5.37 -7.04
N ASP A 375 8.96 -4.22 -7.67
CA ASP A 375 9.83 -3.05 -7.62
C ASP A 375 9.50 -2.14 -6.43
N PHE A 376 10.54 -1.65 -5.74
CA PHE A 376 10.40 -0.62 -4.71
C PHE A 376 10.21 0.76 -5.33
N VAL A 377 9.08 1.40 -5.01
CA VAL A 377 8.79 2.79 -5.40
C VAL A 377 8.87 3.68 -4.17
N ASP A 378 9.90 4.52 -4.14
CA ASP A 378 10.10 5.54 -3.13
C ASP A 378 9.30 6.82 -3.45
N TYR A 379 9.17 7.73 -2.48
CA TYR A 379 8.56 9.04 -2.71
C TYR A 379 9.32 9.83 -3.78
N SER A 380 8.59 10.61 -4.59
CA SER A 380 9.18 11.33 -5.73
C SER A 380 10.31 12.28 -5.31
N SER A 381 11.40 12.27 -6.08
CA SER A 381 12.58 13.10 -5.79
C SER A 381 12.23 14.59 -5.72
N SER A 382 11.29 15.05 -6.54
CA SER A 382 10.78 16.43 -6.52
C SER A 382 10.12 16.80 -5.19
N MET A 383 9.32 15.89 -4.59
CA MET A 383 8.72 16.09 -3.27
C MET A 383 9.80 16.19 -2.18
N LYS A 384 10.75 15.25 -2.17
CA LYS A 384 11.85 15.20 -1.19
C LYS A 384 12.69 16.48 -1.20
N TYR A 385 13.18 16.87 -2.39
CA TYR A 385 14.00 18.06 -2.53
C TYR A 385 13.21 19.35 -2.25
N GLY A 386 11.96 19.45 -2.71
CA GLY A 386 11.11 20.63 -2.48
C GLY A 386 10.86 20.91 -0.99
N ILE A 387 10.42 19.90 -0.24
CA ILE A 387 10.17 20.03 1.21
C ILE A 387 11.48 20.30 1.96
N THR A 388 12.57 19.61 1.59
CA THR A 388 13.87 19.75 2.26
C THR A 388 14.47 21.14 2.07
N ILE A 389 14.51 21.66 0.83
CA ILE A 389 15.05 22.99 0.52
C ILE A 389 14.23 24.08 1.20
N THR A 390 12.90 24.02 1.12
CA THR A 390 12.02 25.02 1.75
C THR A 390 12.19 25.04 3.27
N SER A 391 12.26 23.86 3.90
CA SER A 391 12.48 23.72 5.35
C SER A 391 13.86 24.25 5.76
N ALA A 392 14.92 23.97 4.99
CA ALA A 392 16.26 24.47 5.25
C ALA A 392 16.35 26.01 5.18
N ILE A 393 15.67 26.63 4.21
CA ILE A 393 15.55 28.10 4.13
C ILE A 393 14.83 28.65 5.37
N CYS A 394 13.73 28.01 5.80
CA CYS A 394 12.99 28.44 6.98
C CYS A 394 13.81 28.29 8.29
N ILE A 395 14.61 27.24 8.41
CA ILE A 395 15.57 27.05 9.53
C ILE A 395 16.61 28.17 9.53
N PHE A 396 17.20 28.51 8.37
CA PHE A 396 18.15 29.61 8.23
C PHE A 396 17.54 30.95 8.67
N LEU A 397 16.32 31.25 8.24
CA LEU A 397 15.58 32.46 8.66
C LEU A 397 15.30 32.48 10.18
N CYS A 398 15.02 31.32 10.80
CA CYS A 398 14.85 31.22 12.25
C CYS A 398 16.17 31.43 13.01
N ILE A 399 17.28 30.88 12.53
CA ILE A 399 18.62 31.09 13.10
C ILE A 399 19.02 32.57 13.00
N LEU A 400 18.83 33.20 11.84
CA LEU A 400 19.04 34.64 11.66
C LEU A 400 18.20 35.47 12.64
N SER A 401 16.93 35.10 12.81
CA SER A 401 16.02 35.76 13.76
C SER A 401 16.45 35.58 15.22
N MET A 402 16.98 34.41 15.60
CA MET A 402 17.55 34.20 16.93
C MET A 402 18.78 35.08 17.16
N ILE A 403 19.70 35.16 16.19
CA ILE A 403 20.89 36.03 16.27
C ILE A 403 20.46 37.49 16.48
N ILE A 404 19.49 37.99 15.70
CA ILE A 404 18.95 39.35 15.85
C ILE A 404 18.36 39.56 17.25
N VAL A 405 17.56 38.62 17.76
CA VAL A 405 16.98 38.68 19.11
C VAL A 405 18.05 38.67 20.20
N MET A 406 19.14 37.91 20.05
CA MET A 406 20.24 37.85 21.02
C MET A 406 21.10 39.12 21.00
N VAL A 407 21.46 39.63 19.82
CA VAL A 407 22.27 40.85 19.66
C VAL A 407 21.53 42.06 20.21
N PHE A 408 20.27 42.25 19.80
CA PHE A 408 19.47 43.42 20.19
C PHE A 408 18.63 43.18 21.46
N ARG A 409 18.95 42.16 22.29
CA ARG A 409 18.19 41.79 23.50
C ARG A 409 17.98 42.92 24.52
N LYS A 410 18.87 43.94 24.52
CA LYS A 410 18.78 45.12 25.39
C LYS A 410 17.92 46.25 24.82
N ALA A 411 17.61 46.25 23.51
CA ALA A 411 16.80 47.29 22.87
C ALA A 411 15.34 47.23 23.38
N ARG A 412 14.72 48.39 23.63
CA ARG A 412 13.39 48.51 24.27
C ARG A 412 12.32 47.61 23.60
N ILE A 413 12.32 47.54 22.27
CA ILE A 413 11.38 46.73 21.46
C ILE A 413 11.53 45.22 21.69
N ILE A 414 12.76 44.72 21.88
CA ILE A 414 13.01 43.28 22.10
C ILE A 414 12.96 42.94 23.59
N LYS A 415 13.38 43.85 24.48
CA LYS A 415 13.28 43.70 25.93
C LYS A 415 11.82 43.54 26.38
N SER A 416 10.90 44.39 25.89
CA SER A 416 9.46 44.26 26.19
C SER A 416 8.88 42.93 25.68
N ALA A 417 9.31 42.49 24.49
CA ALA A 417 8.90 41.21 23.90
C ALA A 417 9.40 39.96 24.65
N SER A 418 10.11 40.10 25.78
CA SER A 418 10.62 39.00 26.62
C SER A 418 11.54 38.04 25.83
N PRO A 419 12.83 38.39 25.64
CA PRO A 419 13.73 37.74 24.67
C PRO A 419 13.82 36.21 24.79
N ALA A 420 13.78 35.66 26.01
CA ALA A 420 13.85 34.22 26.23
C ALA A 420 12.64 33.45 25.65
N PHE A 421 11.43 34.00 25.75
CA PHE A 421 10.25 33.39 25.11
C PHE A 421 10.34 33.47 23.58
N CYS A 422 10.89 34.56 23.03
CA CYS A 422 11.17 34.66 21.60
C CYS A 422 12.14 33.57 21.12
N LEU A 423 13.18 33.23 21.90
CA LEU A 423 14.10 32.14 21.58
C LEU A 423 13.43 30.77 21.67
N LEU A 424 12.62 30.49 22.70
CA LEU A 424 11.86 29.24 22.81
C LEU A 424 10.92 29.03 21.60
N ILE A 425 10.19 30.07 21.19
CA ILE A 425 9.32 30.04 19.99
C ILE A 425 10.14 29.67 18.74
N LEU A 426 11.31 30.29 18.53
CA LEU A 426 12.17 30.03 17.36
C LEU A 426 12.79 28.63 17.39
N ILE A 427 13.15 28.10 18.57
CA ILE A 427 13.57 26.70 18.75
C ILE A 427 12.44 25.74 18.36
N GLY A 428 11.20 26.01 18.80
CA GLY A 428 10.02 25.24 18.41
C GLY A 428 9.84 25.23 16.88
N CYS A 429 9.91 26.39 16.23
CA CYS A 429 9.86 26.49 14.76
C CYS A 429 10.93 25.63 14.07
N ILE A 430 12.18 25.69 14.53
CA ILE A 430 13.29 24.90 13.95
C ILE A 430 13.02 23.40 14.09
N ILE A 431 12.54 22.94 15.25
CA ILE A 431 12.22 21.53 15.46
C ILE A 431 11.07 21.07 14.54
N ILE A 432 10.05 21.91 14.29
CA ILE A 432 8.99 21.63 13.30
C ILE A 432 9.59 21.47 11.90
N PHE A 433 10.45 22.40 11.46
CA PHE A 433 11.06 22.33 10.12
C PHE A 433 11.99 21.11 9.96
N ILE A 434 12.77 20.75 10.99
CA ILE A 434 13.55 19.50 11.00
C ILE A 434 12.60 18.29 10.92
N GLY A 435 11.48 18.32 11.65
CA GLY A 435 10.41 17.32 11.55
C GLY A 435 9.90 17.15 10.12
N CYS A 436 9.59 18.24 9.42
CA CYS A 436 9.15 18.20 8.01
C CYS A 436 10.19 17.57 7.06
N ILE A 437 11.48 17.82 7.27
CA ILE A 437 12.56 17.18 6.50
C ILE A 437 12.50 15.66 6.69
N ILE A 438 12.50 15.17 7.93
CA ILE A 438 12.44 13.73 8.27
C ILE A 438 11.12 13.07 7.82
N PHE A 439 10.01 13.83 7.83
CA PHE A 439 8.69 13.38 7.37
C PHE A 439 8.62 13.17 5.86
N SER A 440 9.39 13.95 5.08
CA SER A 440 9.49 13.78 3.62
C SER A 440 10.47 12.71 3.15
N GLN A 441 11.30 12.13 4.02
CA GLN A 441 12.25 11.08 3.64
C GLN A 441 11.57 9.71 3.45
N SER A 442 12.32 8.72 2.98
CA SER A 442 11.85 7.33 2.85
C SER A 442 11.49 6.75 4.24
N PRO A 443 10.38 6.00 4.39
CA PRO A 443 10.03 5.38 5.66
C PRO A 443 10.97 4.24 6.04
N ASP A 444 11.81 4.49 7.05
CA ASP A 444 12.54 3.49 7.82
C ASP A 444 12.08 3.55 9.29
N ILE A 445 12.55 2.61 10.12
CA ILE A 445 12.08 2.48 11.50
C ILE A 445 12.39 3.71 12.36
N GLU A 446 13.51 4.41 12.12
CA GLU A 446 13.91 5.57 12.93
C GLU A 446 13.24 6.86 12.45
N ASN A 447 13.11 7.07 11.15
CA ASN A 447 12.32 8.15 10.57
C ASN A 447 10.86 8.04 11.00
N CYS A 448 10.26 6.84 11.00
CA CYS A 448 8.88 6.66 11.44
C CYS A 448 8.63 7.10 12.89
N ARG A 449 9.61 6.91 13.77
CA ARG A 449 9.57 7.38 15.17
C ARG A 449 9.82 8.89 15.24
N ALA A 450 10.93 9.35 14.67
CA ALA A 450 11.36 10.75 14.72
C ALA A 450 10.33 11.73 14.15
N ARG A 451 9.57 11.33 13.13
CA ARG A 451 8.48 12.10 12.51
C ARG A 451 7.49 12.69 13.51
N VAL A 452 6.87 11.82 14.31
CA VAL A 452 5.81 12.22 15.25
C VAL A 452 6.43 12.98 16.42
N TRP A 453 7.56 12.50 16.94
CA TRP A 453 8.30 13.15 18.03
C TRP A 453 8.69 14.60 17.71
N LEU A 454 9.34 14.84 16.57
CA LEU A 454 9.81 16.17 16.19
C LEU A 454 8.65 17.15 15.93
N LEU A 455 7.64 16.74 15.16
CA LEU A 455 6.50 17.61 14.88
C LEU A 455 5.71 17.95 16.16
N SER A 456 5.48 16.97 17.04
CA SER A 456 4.78 17.16 18.32
C SER A 456 5.56 18.07 19.28
N ILE A 457 6.83 17.76 19.56
CA ILE A 457 7.66 18.56 20.48
C ILE A 457 7.86 19.98 19.95
N GLY A 458 8.14 20.13 18.65
CA GLY A 458 8.32 21.44 18.03
C GLY A 458 7.05 22.30 18.14
N TYR A 459 5.89 21.72 17.83
CA TYR A 459 4.60 22.40 18.00
C TYR A 459 4.28 22.71 19.47
N THR A 460 4.57 21.82 20.40
CA THR A 460 4.35 22.02 21.83
C THR A 460 5.21 23.14 22.40
N ILE A 461 6.49 23.21 22.04
CA ILE A 461 7.38 24.31 22.42
C ILE A 461 6.89 25.63 21.81
N PHE A 462 6.54 25.62 20.52
CA PHE A 462 6.05 26.79 19.79
C PHE A 462 4.73 27.33 20.37
N LEU A 463 3.64 26.56 20.32
CA LEU A 463 2.32 26.97 20.80
C LEU A 463 2.28 27.13 22.32
N GLY A 464 2.94 26.25 23.08
CA GLY A 464 2.99 26.33 24.54
C GLY A 464 3.64 27.62 25.04
N SER A 465 4.72 28.07 24.36
CA SER A 465 5.35 29.37 24.65
C SER A 465 4.42 30.54 24.35
N LEU A 466 3.66 30.50 23.24
CA LEU A 466 2.66 31.53 22.92
C LEU A 466 1.51 31.56 23.93
N LEU A 467 0.99 30.39 24.32
CA LEU A 467 -0.09 30.24 25.29
C LEU A 467 0.29 30.80 26.65
N VAL A 468 1.45 30.38 27.20
CA VAL A 468 1.92 30.85 28.52
C VAL A 468 2.24 32.34 28.50
N LYS A 469 2.80 32.85 27.40
CA LYS A 469 3.06 34.29 27.22
C LYS A 469 1.77 35.11 27.16
N ASN A 470 0.74 34.65 26.46
CA ASN A 470 -0.58 35.30 26.45
C ASN A 470 -1.29 35.18 27.81
N TRP A 471 -1.20 34.03 28.49
CA TRP A 471 -1.76 33.82 29.83
C TRP A 471 -1.25 34.88 30.82
N ARG A 472 0.05 35.20 30.78
CA ARG A 472 0.67 36.28 31.58
C ARG A 472 -0.04 37.62 31.40
N ILE A 473 -0.38 37.96 30.15
CA ILE A 473 -1.04 39.22 29.79
C ILE A 473 -2.47 39.21 30.34
N TRP A 474 -3.22 38.13 30.14
CA TRP A 474 -4.59 38.03 30.68
C TRP A 474 -4.63 38.15 32.21
N LEU A 475 -3.75 37.47 32.95
CA LEU A 475 -3.67 37.58 34.42
C LEU A 475 -3.41 39.01 34.94
N LEU A 476 -2.81 39.88 34.14
CA LEU A 476 -2.55 41.27 34.53
C LEU A 476 -3.83 42.13 34.41
N PHE A 477 -4.70 41.83 33.44
CA PHE A 477 -5.91 42.59 33.15
C PHE A 477 -7.19 42.05 33.82
N ASP A 478 -7.21 40.78 34.25
CA ASP A 478 -8.38 40.15 34.89
C ASP A 478 -8.60 40.59 36.36
N ASN A 479 -7.81 41.53 36.88
CA ASN A 479 -7.90 41.98 38.27
C ASN A 479 -8.55 43.39 38.38
N PRO A 480 -9.79 43.51 38.87
CA PRO A 480 -10.50 44.80 38.97
C PRO A 480 -9.91 45.77 40.01
N LYS A 481 -8.93 45.33 40.82
CA LYS A 481 -8.15 46.19 41.71
C LYS A 481 -6.71 46.18 41.24
N LEU A 482 -6.30 47.23 40.51
CA LEU A 482 -4.96 47.43 39.91
C LEU A 482 -3.83 47.55 40.96
N LYS A 483 -3.58 46.48 41.73
CA LYS A 483 -2.34 46.32 42.50
C LYS A 483 -1.21 46.00 41.53
N LYS A 484 -0.20 46.87 41.47
CA LYS A 484 1.05 46.67 40.70
C LYS A 484 1.65 45.32 41.09
N ARG A 485 1.65 44.35 40.16
CA ARG A 485 2.11 42.97 40.38
C ARG A 485 3.07 42.57 39.25
N SER A 486 4.37 42.67 39.49
CA SER A 486 5.39 42.21 38.55
C SER A 486 5.43 40.67 38.53
N ILE A 487 5.14 40.08 37.36
CA ILE A 487 5.28 38.63 37.13
C ILE A 487 6.56 38.40 36.34
N THR A 488 7.60 37.91 37.03
CA THR A 488 8.93 37.59 36.48
C THR A 488 8.88 36.38 35.55
N ASN A 489 9.62 36.42 34.43
CA ASN A 489 9.64 35.34 33.42
C ASN A 489 10.01 33.95 33.98
N TRP A 490 10.86 33.89 35.01
CA TRP A 490 11.23 32.66 35.70
C TRP A 490 10.03 31.86 36.25
N LYS A 491 8.96 32.53 36.69
CA LYS A 491 7.75 31.88 37.22
C LYS A 491 6.88 31.26 36.11
N LEU A 492 7.18 31.53 34.83
CA LEU A 492 6.40 31.06 33.69
C LEU A 492 7.03 29.85 32.96
N TYR A 493 8.35 29.65 33.01
CA TYR A 493 9.01 28.50 32.38
C TYR A 493 8.50 27.12 32.90
N PRO A 494 8.21 26.92 34.19
CA PRO A 494 7.67 25.64 34.68
C PRO A 494 6.35 25.22 34.01
N PHE A 495 5.53 26.18 33.57
CA PHE A 495 4.29 25.88 32.85
C PHE A 495 4.56 25.36 31.43
N VAL A 496 5.51 25.97 30.69
CA VAL A 496 5.92 25.47 29.36
C VAL A 496 6.56 24.08 29.49
N ALA A 497 7.44 23.90 30.49
CA ALA A 497 8.07 22.62 30.78
C ALA A 497 7.05 21.53 31.17
N GLY A 498 6.04 21.87 31.96
CA GLY A 498 4.96 20.95 32.35
C GLY A 498 4.12 20.50 31.16
N ILE A 499 3.74 21.43 30.27
CA ILE A 499 3.01 21.10 29.03
C ILE A 499 3.85 20.17 28.13
N LEU A 500 5.16 20.44 28.01
CA LEU A 500 6.09 19.60 27.25
C LEU A 500 6.30 18.22 27.89
N ALA A 501 6.37 18.13 29.21
CA ALA A 501 6.51 16.86 29.92
C ALA A 501 5.31 15.92 29.67
N VAL A 502 4.09 16.46 29.65
CA VAL A 502 2.89 15.68 29.28
C VAL A 502 2.98 15.18 27.83
N ASP A 503 3.42 16.04 26.90
CA ASP A 503 3.61 15.67 25.48
C ASP A 503 4.62 14.51 25.33
N VAL A 504 5.78 14.61 26.00
CA VAL A 504 6.83 13.59 26.00
C VAL A 504 6.36 12.28 26.63
N LEU A 505 5.54 12.32 27.69
CA LEU A 505 4.96 11.12 28.29
C LEU A 505 3.99 10.41 27.35
N ILE A 506 3.14 11.15 26.63
CA ILE A 506 2.22 10.57 25.62
C ILE A 506 3.03 9.97 24.46
N LEU A 507 4.06 10.65 23.98
CA LEU A 507 4.96 10.16 22.92
C LEU A 507 5.76 8.92 23.35
N ALA A 508 6.22 8.85 24.61
CA ALA A 508 6.90 7.68 25.16
C ALA A 508 5.95 6.47 25.28
N PHE A 509 4.69 6.71 25.67
CA PHE A 509 3.65 5.67 25.70
C PHE A 509 3.31 5.16 24.29
N TRP A 510 3.13 6.08 23.33
CA TRP A 510 2.95 5.77 21.90
C TRP A 510 4.11 4.93 21.36
N GLN A 511 5.35 5.31 21.69
CA GLN A 511 6.57 4.60 21.28
C GLN A 511 6.68 3.20 21.92
N GLY A 512 6.37 3.08 23.21
CA GLY A 512 6.54 1.85 23.98
C GLY A 512 5.50 0.77 23.70
N LEU A 513 4.25 1.15 23.42
CA LEU A 513 3.15 0.21 23.17
C LEU A 513 2.72 0.11 21.70
N GLY A 514 3.00 1.14 20.89
CA GLY A 514 2.46 1.24 19.53
C GLY A 514 3.14 0.37 18.47
N ASN A 515 4.23 -0.33 18.80
CA ASN A 515 4.96 -1.22 17.89
C ASN A 515 5.24 -0.59 16.50
N ILE A 516 5.85 0.60 16.54
CA ILE A 516 6.07 1.44 15.36
C ILE A 516 7.06 0.76 14.42
N ARG A 517 6.61 0.51 13.19
CA ARG A 517 7.38 -0.18 12.15
C ARG A 517 7.25 0.54 10.81
N SER A 518 8.21 0.28 9.92
CA SER A 518 8.06 0.53 8.50
C SER A 518 7.58 -0.77 7.85
N GLU A 519 6.49 -0.70 7.10
CA GLU A 519 5.80 -1.86 6.54
C GLU A 519 5.60 -1.69 5.02
N SER A 520 5.93 -2.71 4.24
CA SER A 520 5.76 -2.69 2.79
C SER A 520 4.29 -2.90 2.41
N ARG A 521 3.76 -2.03 1.55
CA ARG A 521 2.39 -2.10 1.02
C ARG A 521 2.40 -2.13 -0.51
N ILE A 522 1.56 -2.99 -1.08
CA ILE A 522 1.30 -3.17 -2.51
C ILE A 522 -0.14 -2.71 -2.78
N GLY A 523 -0.45 -2.24 -4.00
CA GLY A 523 -1.84 -1.99 -4.42
C GLY A 523 -2.48 -0.73 -3.82
N ILE A 524 -1.67 0.30 -3.54
CA ILE A 524 -2.15 1.64 -3.14
C ILE A 524 -2.40 2.49 -4.40
N ASP A 525 -3.36 3.43 -4.33
CA ASP A 525 -3.71 4.44 -5.35
C ASP A 525 -2.53 5.35 -5.77
N SER A 526 -1.59 4.77 -6.51
CA SER A 526 -0.45 5.39 -7.23
C SER A 526 0.55 4.33 -7.75
N LEU A 527 0.46 3.09 -7.26
CA LEU A 527 1.39 1.98 -7.56
C LEU A 527 0.79 1.04 -8.61
N THR A 528 1.62 0.45 -9.47
CA THR A 528 1.20 -0.69 -10.30
C THR A 528 1.14 -1.98 -9.48
N LYS A 529 0.54 -3.04 -10.06
CA LYS A 529 0.32 -4.35 -9.42
C LYS A 529 1.60 -5.01 -8.85
N TYR A 530 2.78 -4.69 -9.39
CA TYR A 530 4.09 -5.22 -8.96
C TYR A 530 5.00 -4.13 -8.41
N GLN A 531 4.41 -3.09 -7.80
CA GLN A 531 5.14 -2.06 -7.09
C GLN A 531 4.73 -2.04 -5.62
N TYR A 532 5.72 -1.83 -4.76
CA TYR A 532 5.50 -1.62 -3.33
C TYR A 532 6.14 -0.33 -2.84
N THR A 533 5.57 0.24 -1.79
CA THR A 533 6.18 1.35 -1.05
C THR A 533 6.17 1.06 0.43
N ASN A 534 7.09 1.66 1.17
CA ASN A 534 7.16 1.52 2.62
C ASN A 534 6.29 2.59 3.28
N VAL A 535 5.61 2.25 4.36
CA VAL A 535 4.75 3.16 5.12
C VAL A 535 4.97 2.99 6.61
N CYS A 536 4.85 4.07 7.38
CA CYS A 536 4.92 4.00 8.84
C CYS A 536 3.59 3.49 9.39
N THR A 537 3.61 2.38 10.12
CA THR A 537 2.41 1.81 10.78
C THR A 537 2.65 1.63 12.27
N SER A 538 1.55 1.60 13.02
CA SER A 538 1.49 1.29 14.45
C SER A 538 0.27 0.41 14.71
N ASP A 539 0.34 -0.44 15.72
CA ASP A 539 -0.81 -1.28 16.13
C ASP A 539 -1.91 -0.44 16.79
N ASP A 540 -3.08 -1.03 17.07
CA ASP A 540 -4.26 -0.33 17.59
C ASP A 540 -3.97 0.51 18.85
N GLN A 541 -3.09 0.03 19.74
CA GLN A 541 -2.65 0.76 20.93
C GLN A 541 -1.87 2.05 20.58
N GLY A 542 -1.06 1.99 19.52
CA GLY A 542 -0.38 3.14 18.95
C GLY A 542 -1.35 4.12 18.28
N ALA A 543 -2.37 3.62 17.58
CA ALA A 543 -3.43 4.48 17.04
C ALA A 543 -4.18 5.23 18.15
N VAL A 544 -4.56 4.54 19.24
CA VAL A 544 -5.19 5.17 20.42
C VAL A 544 -4.29 6.24 21.04
N ALA A 545 -3.00 5.95 21.23
CA ALA A 545 -2.06 6.93 21.78
C ALA A 545 -1.86 8.15 20.85
N LEU A 546 -1.90 7.97 19.53
CA LEU A 546 -1.89 9.06 18.55
C LEU A 546 -3.17 9.91 18.63
N TYR A 547 -4.35 9.31 18.82
CA TYR A 547 -5.59 10.07 19.06
C TYR A 547 -5.55 10.86 20.36
N ILE A 548 -5.01 10.29 21.45
CA ILE A 548 -4.81 11.01 22.72
C ILE A 548 -3.88 12.21 22.51
N LEU A 549 -2.78 12.04 21.76
CA LEU A 549 -1.87 13.11 21.40
C LEU A 549 -2.58 14.22 20.60
N LEU A 550 -3.37 13.87 19.59
CA LEU A 550 -4.15 14.82 18.79
C LEU A 550 -5.18 15.59 19.62
N VAL A 551 -5.89 14.92 20.55
CA VAL A 551 -6.83 15.56 21.47
C VAL A 551 -6.10 16.54 22.41
N PHE A 552 -4.95 16.16 22.96
CA PHE A 552 -4.11 17.06 23.76
C PHE A 552 -3.68 18.31 22.97
N HIS A 553 -3.30 18.14 21.70
CA HIS A 553 -2.99 19.24 20.79
C HIS A 553 -4.20 20.15 20.51
N GLY A 554 -5.36 19.58 20.25
CA GLY A 554 -6.62 20.32 20.07
C GLY A 554 -6.98 21.15 21.30
N ILE A 555 -6.88 20.57 22.52
CA ILE A 555 -7.16 21.28 23.77
C ILE A 555 -6.17 22.44 23.98
N LYS A 556 -4.85 22.22 23.77
CA LYS A 556 -3.83 23.29 23.84
C LYS A 556 -4.21 24.47 22.92
N LEU A 557 -4.66 24.18 21.69
CA LEU A 557 -5.05 25.21 20.72
C LEU A 557 -6.36 25.91 21.09
N LEU A 558 -7.38 25.19 21.55
CA LEU A 558 -8.65 25.78 22.00
C LEU A 558 -8.45 26.75 23.17
N VAL A 559 -7.59 26.40 24.13
CA VAL A 559 -7.21 27.29 25.24
C VAL A 559 -6.45 28.51 24.72
N ALA A 560 -5.50 28.34 23.77
CA ALA A 560 -4.80 29.46 23.13
C ALA A 560 -5.76 30.42 22.39
N CYS A 561 -6.78 29.89 21.70
CA CYS A 561 -7.83 30.67 21.04
C CYS A 561 -8.68 31.45 22.05
N PHE A 562 -9.13 30.81 23.14
CA PHE A 562 -9.92 31.45 24.19
C PHE A 562 -9.16 32.62 24.85
N ILE A 563 -7.90 32.41 25.21
CA ILE A 563 -7.05 33.45 25.81
C ILE A 563 -6.80 34.59 24.81
N SER A 564 -6.51 34.27 23.54
CA SER A 564 -6.30 35.27 22.49
C SER A 564 -7.56 36.10 22.20
N PHE A 565 -8.75 35.50 22.31
CA PHE A 565 -10.02 36.21 22.20
C PHE A 565 -10.23 37.19 23.37
N LYS A 566 -9.96 36.75 24.61
CA LYS A 566 -10.09 37.59 25.82
C LYS A 566 -9.16 38.81 25.81
N ILE A 567 -7.92 38.66 25.34
CA ILE A 567 -6.93 39.75 25.33
C ILE A 567 -7.24 40.80 24.24
N LYS A 568 -8.00 40.45 23.19
CA LYS A 568 -8.35 41.37 22.08
C LYS A 568 -9.04 42.66 22.52
N VAL A 569 -9.70 42.67 23.69
CA VAL A 569 -10.43 43.84 24.24
C VAL A 569 -9.48 44.90 24.82
N VAL A 570 -8.20 44.58 25.04
CA VAL A 570 -7.23 45.46 25.70
C VAL A 570 -6.36 46.18 24.68
N ASP A 571 -6.84 47.30 24.17
CA ASP A 571 -6.11 48.14 23.21
C ASP A 571 -5.29 49.24 23.92
N ILE A 572 -4.09 48.86 24.38
CA ILE A 572 -3.09 49.77 24.99
C ILE A 572 -1.80 49.69 24.18
N GLU A 573 -1.22 50.84 23.79
CA GLU A 573 -0.08 50.89 22.87
C GLU A 573 1.17 50.12 23.36
N GLU A 574 1.39 50.04 24.68
CA GLU A 574 2.47 49.25 25.28
C GLU A 574 2.31 47.73 25.10
N PHE A 575 1.10 47.23 24.81
CA PHE A 575 0.77 45.80 24.69
C PHE A 575 0.38 45.37 23.27
N ASN A 576 0.74 46.14 22.24
CA ASN A 576 0.51 45.87 20.81
C ASN A 576 1.19 44.56 20.29
N GLU A 577 1.83 43.76 21.15
CA GLU A 577 2.32 42.41 20.85
C GLU A 577 1.21 41.34 20.89
N SER A 578 0.10 41.58 21.58
CA SER A 578 -1.01 40.61 21.68
C SER A 578 -1.67 40.31 20.32
N LYS A 579 -1.79 41.33 19.45
CA LYS A 579 -2.41 41.25 18.13
C LYS A 579 -1.72 40.24 17.18
N PRO A 580 -0.39 40.31 16.92
CA PRO A 580 0.27 39.32 16.07
C PRO A 580 0.23 37.90 16.66
N ILE A 581 0.29 37.74 18.00
CA ILE A 581 0.16 36.41 18.63
C ILE A 581 -1.23 35.82 18.38
N ALA A 582 -2.30 36.61 18.58
CA ALA A 582 -3.66 36.17 18.30
C ALA A 582 -3.84 35.78 16.82
N SER A 583 -3.30 36.58 15.89
CA SER A 583 -3.32 36.26 14.46
C SER A 583 -2.61 34.93 14.13
N SER A 584 -1.45 34.65 14.73
CA SER A 584 -0.78 33.35 14.56
C SER A 584 -1.64 32.19 15.05
N VAL A 585 -2.25 32.30 16.23
CA VAL A 585 -3.15 31.28 16.80
C VAL A 585 -4.37 31.02 15.90
N TYR A 586 -4.97 32.07 15.34
CA TYR A 586 -6.10 31.92 14.41
C TYR A 586 -5.69 31.29 13.07
N ILE A 587 -4.50 31.59 12.54
CA ILE A 587 -3.97 30.97 11.31
C ILE A 587 -3.70 29.48 11.50
N ILE A 588 -3.09 29.09 12.62
CA ILE A 588 -2.88 27.67 12.98
C ILE A 588 -4.24 26.94 13.03
N THR A 589 -5.23 27.56 13.66
CA THR A 589 -6.59 27.00 13.76
C THR A 589 -7.27 26.86 12.39
N PHE A 590 -7.20 27.90 11.55
CA PHE A 590 -7.75 27.89 10.19
C PHE A 590 -7.11 26.81 9.32
N CYS A 591 -5.79 26.61 9.41
CA CYS A 591 -5.12 25.56 8.65
C CYS A 591 -5.50 24.15 9.13
N LEU A 592 -5.81 23.92 10.42
CA LEU A 592 -6.37 22.63 10.85
C LEU A 592 -7.75 22.34 10.24
N PHE A 593 -8.61 23.35 10.09
CA PHE A 593 -9.89 23.22 9.38
C PHE A 593 -9.73 22.83 7.90
N ILE A 594 -8.56 23.09 7.28
CA ILE A 594 -8.24 22.67 5.90
C ILE A 594 -7.59 21.28 5.89
N VAL A 595 -6.63 21.03 6.79
CA VAL A 595 -5.87 19.76 6.82
C VAL A 595 -6.76 18.58 7.16
N ILE A 596 -7.68 18.69 8.12
CA ILE A 596 -8.50 17.56 8.58
C ILE A 596 -9.38 17.00 7.43
N PRO A 597 -10.19 17.80 6.71
CA PRO A 597 -10.94 17.31 5.55
C PRO A 597 -10.05 16.74 4.44
N LEU A 598 -8.89 17.37 4.17
CA LEU A 598 -7.95 16.85 3.18
C LEU A 598 -7.40 15.47 3.57
N MET A 599 -7.08 15.24 4.85
CA MET A 599 -6.60 13.93 5.33
C MET A 599 -7.65 12.83 5.24
N VAL A 600 -8.95 13.17 5.31
CA VAL A 600 -10.07 12.21 5.18
C VAL A 600 -10.39 11.90 3.70
N SER A 601 -9.99 12.76 2.76
CA SER A 601 -10.16 12.51 1.33
C SER A 601 -9.33 11.32 0.85
N PRO A 602 -9.86 10.45 -0.05
CA PRO A 602 -9.05 9.47 -0.76
C PRO A 602 -7.93 10.18 -1.53
N GLN A 603 -6.68 9.84 -1.22
CA GLN A 603 -5.48 10.42 -1.84
C GLN A 603 -4.28 9.49 -1.63
N SER A 604 -3.30 9.56 -2.53
CA SER A 604 -2.05 8.80 -2.41
C SER A 604 -1.31 9.16 -1.12
N ILE A 605 -0.52 8.21 -0.59
CA ILE A 605 0.25 8.43 0.65
C ILE A 605 1.29 9.55 0.48
N ALA A 606 1.86 9.72 -0.71
CA ALA A 606 2.73 10.84 -1.04
C ALA A 606 1.97 12.20 -0.97
N SER A 607 0.70 12.23 -1.36
CA SER A 607 -0.17 13.41 -1.21
C SER A 607 -0.45 13.73 0.26
N GLN A 608 -0.70 12.72 1.10
CA GLN A 608 -0.87 12.90 2.55
C GLN A 608 0.38 13.53 3.19
N VAL A 609 1.54 12.93 2.92
CA VAL A 609 2.87 13.41 3.37
C VAL A 609 3.13 14.84 2.91
N THR A 610 2.85 15.16 1.65
CA THR A 610 3.02 16.50 1.09
C THR A 610 2.13 17.52 1.80
N THR A 611 0.84 17.22 1.98
CA THR A 611 -0.12 18.14 2.63
C THR A 611 0.27 18.44 4.08
N ILE A 612 0.66 17.42 4.86
CA ILE A 612 1.12 17.62 6.26
C ILE A 612 2.33 18.56 6.30
N CYS A 613 3.37 18.28 5.51
CA CYS A 613 4.59 19.08 5.49
C CYS A 613 4.35 20.52 4.99
N VAL A 614 3.61 20.70 3.89
CA VAL A 614 3.34 22.03 3.33
C VAL A 614 2.52 22.87 4.31
N CYS A 615 1.47 22.33 4.92
CA CYS A 615 0.69 23.06 5.90
C CYS A 615 1.50 23.42 7.16
N ALA A 616 2.32 22.49 7.68
CA ALA A 616 3.22 22.76 8.81
C ALA A 616 4.25 23.85 8.48
N ILE A 617 4.84 23.83 7.29
CA ILE A 617 5.80 24.84 6.84
C ILE A 617 5.11 26.22 6.71
N VAL A 618 3.98 26.29 6.00
CA VAL A 618 3.27 27.55 5.73
C VAL A 618 2.75 28.19 7.02
N THR A 619 2.12 27.42 7.91
CA THR A 619 1.63 27.95 9.20
C THR A 619 2.76 28.49 10.09
N THR A 620 3.86 27.75 10.17
CA THR A 620 5.02 28.13 11.00
C THR A 620 5.74 29.35 10.42
N LEU A 621 5.93 29.40 9.10
CA LEU A 621 6.56 30.53 8.40
C LEU A 621 5.71 31.81 8.52
N ILE A 622 4.41 31.76 8.26
CA ILE A 622 3.54 32.94 8.38
C ILE A 622 3.49 33.41 9.84
N SER A 623 3.42 32.50 10.81
CA SER A 623 3.45 32.86 12.23
C SER A 623 4.77 33.53 12.62
N MET A 624 5.90 33.01 12.14
CA MET A 624 7.23 33.60 12.35
C MET A 624 7.31 35.02 11.76
N ILE A 625 6.80 35.24 10.54
CA ILE A 625 6.74 36.56 9.90
C ILE A 625 5.87 37.54 10.71
N LEU A 626 4.70 37.12 11.21
CA LEU A 626 3.83 37.99 12.02
C LEU A 626 4.46 38.38 13.37
N LEU A 627 5.05 37.41 14.08
CA LEU A 627 5.60 37.58 15.42
C LEU A 627 6.90 38.39 15.45
N PHE A 628 7.73 38.30 14.39
CA PHE A 628 9.06 38.89 14.34
C PHE A 628 9.21 40.00 13.30
N GLY A 629 8.59 39.87 12.11
CA GLY A 629 8.70 40.85 11.03
C GLY A 629 8.22 42.25 11.44
N SER A 630 7.10 42.34 12.17
CA SER A 630 6.59 43.60 12.72
C SER A 630 7.57 44.29 13.70
N LYS A 631 8.37 43.52 14.44
CA LYS A 631 9.38 44.03 15.39
C LYS A 631 10.65 44.46 14.67
N PHE A 632 11.15 43.64 13.76
CA PHE A 632 12.34 43.94 12.97
C PHE A 632 12.11 45.16 12.06
N TYR A 633 10.91 45.31 11.49
CA TYR A 633 10.52 46.50 10.73
C TYR A 633 10.50 47.76 11.61
N LYS A 634 9.88 47.73 12.79
CA LYS A 634 9.89 48.87 13.74
C LYS A 634 11.32 49.22 14.18
N MET A 635 12.16 48.22 14.46
CA MET A 635 13.56 48.42 14.82
C MET A 635 14.38 49.04 13.67
N SER A 636 14.08 48.69 12.41
CA SER A 636 14.74 49.26 11.24
C SER A 636 14.28 50.68 10.90
N THR A 637 13.01 51.04 11.19
CA THR A 637 12.45 52.36 10.84
C THR A 637 12.58 53.40 11.94
N GLN A 638 12.55 53.00 13.22
CA GLN A 638 12.71 53.91 14.36
C GLN A 638 14.19 54.17 14.71
N GLY A 639 15.11 53.51 14.02
CA GLY A 639 16.55 53.65 14.22
C GLY A 639 17.06 52.92 15.47
N LEU A 640 18.36 52.63 15.45
CA LEU A 640 19.10 52.05 16.58
C LEU A 640 19.36 53.14 17.63
N ALA A 641 18.31 53.49 18.39
CA ALA A 641 18.36 54.47 19.47
C ALA A 641 19.20 53.96 20.67
N LEU A 642 20.52 54.00 20.50
CA LEU A 642 21.50 53.87 21.58
C LEU A 642 21.45 55.12 22.46
N ASN A 643 21.04 54.92 23.71
CA ASN A 643 21.19 55.82 24.87
C ASN A 643 20.93 57.32 24.67
N GLN A 644 19.77 57.79 25.13
CA GLN A 644 19.63 59.16 25.65
C GLN A 644 19.16 59.14 27.10
N THR A 645 20.13 59.13 28.01
CA THR A 645 20.00 59.72 29.35
C THR A 645 19.73 61.22 29.20
N PHE A 646 18.50 61.65 29.42
CA PHE A 646 18.18 63.07 29.60
C PHE A 646 18.13 63.41 31.09
N ALA A 647 19.30 63.73 31.65
CA ALA A 647 19.41 64.54 32.86
C ALA A 647 19.83 65.96 32.44
N SER A 648 18.96 66.94 32.68
CA SER A 648 19.21 68.38 32.80
C SER A 648 20.42 69.02 32.10
N ASN A 649 20.20 69.88 31.10
CA ASN A 649 20.33 71.36 31.22
C ASN A 649 20.49 72.12 29.90
N SER A 650 20.03 73.38 29.95
CA SER A 650 20.46 74.57 29.16
C SER A 650 20.46 74.56 27.62
N LYS A 651 19.50 75.35 27.08
CA LYS A 651 19.65 76.47 26.12
C LYS A 651 20.51 76.35 24.83
N SER A 652 19.89 76.90 23.78
CA SER A 652 20.40 77.38 22.46
C SER A 652 20.15 76.41 21.29
N SER A 653 19.40 76.71 20.22
CA SER A 653 19.07 77.92 19.42
C SER A 653 20.01 78.19 18.23
N SER A 654 19.66 77.65 17.04
CA SER A 654 19.92 78.17 15.68
C SER A 654 19.48 77.10 14.65
N PHE A 655 18.58 77.35 13.69
CA PHE A 655 18.77 78.11 12.43
C PHE A 655 19.69 77.37 11.44
N SER A 656 19.45 77.17 10.13
CA SER A 656 18.28 77.31 9.22
C SER A 656 18.67 76.69 7.84
N GLN A 657 17.83 76.89 6.81
CA GLN A 657 18.04 76.66 5.36
C GLN A 657 17.76 75.23 4.87
N SER A 658 16.83 74.91 3.96
CA SER A 658 16.12 75.57 2.82
C SER A 658 16.67 75.18 1.45
N LEU A 659 15.77 75.12 0.44
CA LEU A 659 16.02 74.87 -0.99
C LEU A 659 16.28 73.37 -1.31
N GLU A 660 15.75 72.75 -2.38
CA GLU A 660 14.89 73.18 -3.50
C GLU A 660 14.14 71.90 -4.04
N LYS A 661 12.83 71.94 -4.41
CA LYS A 661 12.28 72.18 -5.79
C LYS A 661 12.56 70.98 -6.73
N LYS A 662 11.64 70.44 -7.56
CA LYS A 662 10.41 71.00 -8.16
C LYS A 662 9.50 69.93 -8.82
N ARG A 663 8.23 70.33 -9.03
CA ARG A 663 7.23 69.90 -10.06
C ARG A 663 6.44 68.62 -9.76
N THR A 664 5.11 68.54 -9.96
CA THR A 664 4.02 69.49 -10.35
C THR A 664 2.72 68.85 -9.81
N GLY A 665 1.69 69.56 -9.29
CA GLY A 665 0.77 70.49 -9.99
C GLY A 665 -0.18 69.70 -10.91
N GLU A 666 -1.51 69.76 -10.84
CA GLU A 666 -2.52 70.56 -10.10
C GLU A 666 -3.51 69.58 -9.37
N GLU A 667 -4.25 69.87 -8.28
CA GLU A 667 -5.23 70.93 -7.95
C GLU A 667 -6.43 71.02 -8.91
N ASP A 668 -7.65 70.71 -8.43
CA ASP A 668 -8.75 71.69 -8.35
C ASP A 668 -9.97 71.17 -7.55
N ASP A 669 -10.67 72.14 -6.94
CA ASP A 669 -12.00 72.15 -6.30
C ASP A 669 -12.30 71.20 -5.11
N SER A 670 -12.69 71.68 -3.91
CA SER A 670 -13.70 72.69 -3.52
C SER A 670 -15.15 72.19 -3.76
N GLU A 671 -16.15 72.38 -2.89
CA GLU A 671 -16.37 73.39 -1.84
C GLU A 671 -17.50 72.93 -0.84
N SER A 672 -17.50 73.40 0.43
CA SER A 672 -18.67 73.52 1.35
C SER A 672 -19.43 72.22 1.79
N SER A 673 -20.28 72.11 2.83
CA SER A 673 -20.59 72.79 4.12
C SER A 673 -21.59 71.86 4.92
N GLU A 674 -21.96 71.99 6.20
CA GLU A 674 -21.52 72.85 7.33
C GLU A 674 -21.79 72.19 8.72
N ASP A 675 -20.89 72.45 9.68
CA ASP A 675 -21.11 72.82 11.10
C ASP A 675 -22.32 72.34 11.94
N ASN A 676 -22.07 71.64 13.07
CA ASN A 676 -22.31 72.16 14.45
C ASN A 676 -22.07 71.13 15.60
N GLY A 677 -21.66 71.60 16.79
CA GLY A 677 -22.10 70.94 18.06
C GLY A 677 -21.11 70.59 19.20
N LYS A 678 -20.41 71.59 19.77
CA LYS A 678 -19.83 71.66 21.14
C LYS A 678 -19.94 70.46 22.12
N LYS A 679 -18.79 70.07 22.72
CA LYS A 679 -18.58 69.93 24.20
C LYS A 679 -17.07 69.85 24.51
N VAL A 680 -16.46 70.92 25.02
CA VAL A 680 -16.20 71.18 26.47
C VAL A 680 -15.37 70.09 27.14
N VAL A 681 -14.11 70.44 27.42
CA VAL A 681 -13.08 69.66 28.09
C VAL A 681 -13.36 69.57 29.60
N VAL A 682 -13.19 68.37 30.18
CA VAL A 682 -12.93 68.19 31.62
C VAL A 682 -11.58 67.48 31.75
N THR A 683 -10.66 68.09 32.50
CA THR A 683 -9.26 67.67 32.58
C THR A 683 -9.12 66.38 33.39
N GLN A 684 -8.61 65.32 32.76
CA GLN A 684 -8.32 64.06 33.44
C GLN A 684 -6.90 64.11 34.03
N GLN A 685 -6.78 64.28 35.35
CA GLN A 685 -5.50 64.25 36.05
C GLN A 685 -5.06 62.80 36.31
N SER A 686 -4.52 62.13 35.28
CA SER A 686 -3.96 60.78 35.42
C SER A 686 -2.50 60.85 35.88
N VAL A 687 -2.23 60.33 37.08
CA VAL A 687 -0.90 60.16 37.65
C VAL A 687 -0.03 59.29 36.72
N LEU A 688 1.12 59.81 36.29
CA LEU A 688 2.11 59.04 35.51
C LEU A 688 2.68 57.90 36.37
N ALA A 689 2.69 56.68 35.83
CA ALA A 689 3.46 55.57 36.38
C ALA A 689 4.74 55.36 35.55
N HIS A 690 5.90 55.67 36.13
CA HIS A 690 7.18 55.26 35.56
C HIS A 690 7.40 53.76 35.81
N PHE A 691 7.87 53.04 34.80
CA PHE A 691 8.33 51.66 34.93
C PHE A 691 9.85 51.62 35.12
N SER A 692 10.25 51.11 36.28
CA SER A 692 11.61 50.67 36.56
C SER A 692 11.98 49.47 35.70
N SER A 693 13.27 49.35 35.39
CA SER A 693 13.85 48.24 34.62
C SER A 693 14.47 47.22 35.59
N ASP A 694 14.56 45.93 35.23
CA ASP A 694 14.98 44.82 36.12
C ASP A 694 16.31 45.06 36.90
N THR A 695 17.15 45.98 36.43
CA THR A 695 18.34 46.48 37.14
C THR A 695 18.06 47.22 38.45
N GLU A 696 16.88 47.81 38.63
CA GLU A 696 16.50 48.47 39.89
C GLU A 696 15.99 47.46 40.93
N ASP A 697 15.28 46.40 40.51
CA ASP A 697 14.90 45.32 41.42
C ASP A 697 16.15 44.53 41.87
N ASP A 698 17.13 44.30 40.99
CA ASP A 698 18.40 43.66 41.38
C ASP A 698 19.23 44.56 42.32
N VAL A 699 19.31 45.87 42.07
CA VAL A 699 20.00 46.81 42.97
C VAL A 699 19.25 47.04 44.29
N GLU A 700 17.92 47.07 44.31
CA GLU A 700 17.15 47.19 45.56
C GLU A 700 17.22 45.88 46.38
N ASN A 701 17.31 44.71 45.73
CA ASN A 701 17.52 43.44 46.43
C ASN A 701 18.98 43.22 46.86
N ASP A 702 19.98 43.68 46.11
CA ASP A 702 21.38 43.66 46.56
C ASP A 702 21.63 44.71 47.66
N GLN A 703 20.99 45.89 47.60
CA GLN A 703 21.00 46.85 48.71
C GLN A 703 20.21 46.35 49.92
N LYS A 704 19.11 45.63 49.74
CA LYS A 704 18.42 44.95 50.85
C LYS A 704 19.24 43.82 51.43
N ARG A 705 19.94 43.03 50.61
CA ARG A 705 20.87 42.01 51.12
C ARG A 705 22.07 42.61 51.82
N GLN A 706 22.63 43.71 51.31
CA GLN A 706 23.69 44.45 52.00
C GLN A 706 23.18 45.09 53.30
N LEU A 707 21.95 45.61 53.35
CA LEU A 707 21.33 46.06 54.60
C LEU A 707 20.97 44.91 55.54
N GLU A 708 20.51 43.76 55.03
CA GLU A 708 20.17 42.59 55.84
C GLU A 708 21.45 41.94 56.37
N GLU A 709 22.52 41.84 55.58
CA GLU A 709 23.87 41.44 56.03
C GLU A 709 24.48 42.49 56.97
N GLU A 710 24.30 43.80 56.77
CA GLU A 710 24.75 44.83 57.72
C GLU A 710 23.94 44.82 59.02
N ILE A 711 22.62 44.55 58.97
CA ILE A 711 21.77 44.42 60.17
C ILE A 711 22.09 43.13 60.91
N GLU A 712 22.27 42.00 60.21
CA GLU A 712 22.67 40.72 60.81
C GLU A 712 24.08 40.83 61.41
N ASN A 713 25.03 41.50 60.76
CA ASN A 713 26.34 41.83 61.37
C ASN A 713 26.22 42.83 62.53
N VAL A 714 25.23 43.72 62.57
CA VAL A 714 25.02 44.65 63.71
C VAL A 714 24.37 43.93 64.89
N ASP A 715 23.44 43.02 64.66
CA ASP A 715 22.83 42.18 65.69
C ASP A 715 23.85 41.15 66.23
N GLU A 716 24.66 40.52 65.38
CA GLU A 716 25.77 39.63 65.81
C GLU A 716 26.82 40.41 66.61
N ASN A 717 27.15 41.66 66.22
CA ASN A 717 28.01 42.53 67.03
C ASN A 717 27.33 43.01 68.33
N GLN A 718 26.00 43.14 68.38
CA GLN A 718 25.29 43.45 69.64
C GLN A 718 25.27 42.24 70.58
N GLU A 719 25.04 41.02 70.09
CA GLU A 719 25.17 39.80 70.89
C GLU A 719 26.62 39.62 71.39
N ILE A 720 27.63 39.82 70.55
CA ILE A 720 29.05 39.77 70.96
C ILE A 720 29.38 40.86 71.99
N ILE A 721 28.81 42.07 71.88
CA ILE A 721 28.99 43.14 72.89
C ILE A 721 28.27 42.78 74.21
N GLN A 722 27.15 42.06 74.15
CA GLN A 722 26.36 41.66 75.31
C GLN A 722 26.99 40.46 76.04
N GLU A 723 27.48 39.45 75.32
CA GLU A 723 28.32 38.37 75.89
C GLU A 723 29.61 38.92 76.53
N ASN A 724 30.30 39.87 75.86
CA ASN A 724 31.48 40.53 76.44
C ASN A 724 31.16 41.40 77.69
N PHE A 725 29.90 41.83 77.86
CA PHE A 725 29.44 42.49 79.08
C PHE A 725 29.15 41.49 80.20
N GLU A 726 28.59 40.31 79.88
CA GLU A 726 28.36 39.25 80.85
C GLU A 726 29.67 38.60 81.33
N GLU A 727 30.64 38.31 80.45
CA GLU A 727 31.96 37.77 80.83
C GLU A 727 32.76 38.71 81.77
N LYS A 728 32.66 40.02 81.56
CA LYS A 728 33.22 41.03 82.46
C LYS A 728 32.47 41.16 83.79
N SER A 729 31.21 40.76 83.86
CA SER A 729 30.45 40.72 85.12
C SER A 729 30.81 39.50 85.97
N VAL A 730 31.03 38.33 85.34
CA VAL A 730 31.32 37.06 86.02
C VAL A 730 32.73 37.05 86.63
N SER A 731 33.73 37.59 85.91
CA SER A 731 35.11 37.70 86.41
C SER A 731 35.26 38.60 87.66
N VAL A 732 34.39 39.59 87.83
CA VAL A 732 34.35 40.45 89.04
C VAL A 732 33.69 39.74 90.23
N VAL A 733 32.81 38.76 90.00
CA VAL A 733 32.16 37.97 91.06
C VAL A 733 33.05 36.80 91.53
N GLN A 734 33.81 36.17 90.63
CA GLN A 734 34.73 35.07 91.00
C GLN A 734 35.93 35.54 91.85
N SER A 735 36.43 36.77 91.68
CA SER A 735 37.47 37.34 92.55
C SER A 735 37.02 37.61 94.00
N LYS A 736 35.70 37.59 94.28
CA LYS A 736 35.13 37.79 95.62
C LYS A 736 34.68 36.51 96.35
N ARG A 737 34.77 35.34 95.70
CA ARG A 737 34.51 34.03 96.34
C ARG A 737 35.79 33.28 96.73
N LEU A 738 36.94 33.62 96.17
CA LEU A 738 38.22 32.96 96.46
C LEU A 738 38.90 33.38 97.78
N SER A 739 38.26 34.26 98.57
CA SER A 739 38.84 34.85 99.79
C SER A 739 38.17 34.42 101.10
N ASN A 740 37.16 33.54 101.08
CA ASN A 740 36.33 33.28 102.27
C ASN A 740 36.02 31.79 102.60
N GLN A 741 36.53 30.81 101.85
CA GLN A 741 36.38 29.39 102.20
C GLN A 741 37.63 28.56 101.86
N LEU A 742 38.65 28.68 102.73
CA LEU A 742 39.50 27.56 103.21
C LEU A 742 40.53 28.06 104.25
N GLN A 743 40.01 28.38 105.44
CA GLN A 743 40.73 28.13 106.71
C GLN A 743 40.01 26.95 107.39
N GLY A 744 40.78 26.02 107.99
CA GLY A 744 40.29 24.76 108.58
C GLY A 744 40.31 23.60 107.56
N GLU A 745 41.29 22.69 107.53
CA GLU A 745 41.69 21.65 108.52
C GLU A 745 40.67 20.50 108.64
N VAL A 746 41.01 19.20 108.78
CA VAL A 746 42.20 18.34 108.50
C VAL A 746 41.74 16.86 108.72
N GLU A 747 42.60 15.84 108.49
CA GLU A 747 42.38 14.36 108.65
C GLU A 747 41.54 13.67 107.54
N ILE A 748 42.05 12.66 106.78
CA ILE A 748 42.56 11.29 107.10
C ILE A 748 41.37 10.36 107.50
N ASP A 749 41.07 9.21 106.88
CA ASP A 749 41.98 8.14 106.41
C ASP A 749 41.46 7.18 105.30
N SER A 750 42.43 6.50 104.66
CA SER A 750 42.51 5.12 104.10
C SER A 750 41.46 4.40 103.20
N ASN A 751 42.04 3.68 102.22
CA ASN A 751 41.75 2.31 101.72
C ASN A 751 40.81 2.02 100.50
N ASN A 752 41.46 1.54 99.43
CA ASN A 752 41.19 0.31 98.63
C ASN A 752 39.83 0.15 97.88
N ILE A 753 39.78 -0.26 96.60
CA ILE A 753 40.78 -0.75 95.61
C ILE A 753 40.42 -0.18 94.23
#